data_AF-A0A0C9UYB0-F1
#
_entry.id   AF-A0A0C9UYB0-F1
#
_cell.length_a   1.000
_cell.length_b   1.000
_cell.length_c   1.000
_cell.angle_alpha   90.00
_cell.angle_beta   90.00
_cell.angle_gamma   90.00
#
_symmetry.space_group_name_H-M   'P 1'
#
loop_
_entity.id
_entity.type
_entity.pdbx_description
1 polymer ?
#
loop_
_entity_poly.entity_id
_entity_poly.type
_entity_poly.pdbx_seq_one_letter_code
_entity_poly.pdbx_strand_id
1 'polypeptide(L)'
;MALPYTVFDPETIKPLLKTILKSRQKDRSDHKNKNQWLVNWDKHWVEHQIRLTVKRWINAGCIASLDQMLFTAYVLDYVDILTRAAIGHNSKPNVTMRTSMSPRASPWAKHNDKYCIGANPSKYLINPVHVVSAALYPDLGLEKCPEDGCTEKIIPRGPCPTGPRTVYGLEYNITVIGFEYQCKTHGTFTTTSPKKLKVVFPDGWQADEIPHFYERSGCTHEFYRFITEFRTSCSIELHLQRMFAQQREWLLQANREKARGTLKTPASYPSHLKRATLSALDAVIPPGGTEEKNMTKWSEEERELELNAVPSEWFIRRLYDNFIMDQRLRESEQYTRTLTGKVLGADSTVKAANKSNLYSMYVDENGKKSMSVTNIWGGGILTIVNEDKELVSWRYLPSNAVLEMKEPLLEYAIRADTLECLFRTHGELCVDRCCDFRRLLNLTLRLIRICQDFMHLKQRIMITIPKKSPLRPLIDQELTLALVEERSDGQGKPTIYRQTEEQLRRYDAVWANYKHIPGLWTQDSERAFTIQRTHIVRGCLQRRHPNIPSHTSGNENWHRRLNNLTRGCASSLTTVVGLLADGILQGNLHIKIYGHSQPSDSMSRQFRAATKGCHHLFLVESTLRETELLTGETQPQFLNIHPEHHFGLVAPQEKYVNS
;
A
#
# COMPACT_ATOMS: atom_id res chain seq x y z
N MET A 1 22.61 -19.85 3.22
CA MET A 1 22.23 -21.04 2.43
C MET A 1 20.72 -21.16 2.51
N ALA A 2 19.99 -20.72 1.48
CA ALA A 2 18.53 -20.85 1.45
C ALA A 2 18.18 -22.31 1.10
N LEU A 3 17.38 -22.97 1.95
CA LEU A 3 16.86 -24.30 1.63
C LEU A 3 15.99 -24.20 0.37
N PRO A 4 16.20 -25.08 -0.64
CA PRO A 4 15.41 -25.04 -1.85
C PRO A 4 13.96 -25.46 -1.54
N TYR A 5 13.04 -24.52 -1.74
CA TYR A 5 11.61 -24.70 -1.98
C TYR A 5 10.81 -25.47 -0.91
N THR A 6 10.11 -24.72 -0.04
CA THR A 6 9.17 -25.17 1.00
C THR A 6 7.83 -25.71 0.46
N VAL A 7 7.81 -26.16 -0.80
CA VAL A 7 6.64 -26.79 -1.42
C VAL A 7 6.64 -28.27 -1.05
N PHE A 8 5.48 -28.80 -0.65
CA PHE A 8 5.35 -30.19 -0.25
C PHE A 8 5.77 -31.16 -1.37
N ASP A 9 6.90 -31.84 -1.19
CA ASP A 9 7.35 -32.97 -2.02
C ASP A 9 7.37 -34.26 -1.18
N PRO A 10 6.51 -35.25 -1.49
CA PRO A 10 6.46 -36.51 -0.75
C PRO A 10 7.81 -37.24 -0.66
N GLU A 11 8.61 -37.20 -1.72
CA GLU A 11 9.88 -37.93 -1.79
C GLU A 11 10.96 -37.30 -0.90
N THR A 12 10.99 -35.97 -0.81
CA THR A 12 11.90 -35.23 0.08
C THR A 12 11.45 -35.24 1.53
N ILE A 13 10.14 -35.20 1.81
CA ILE A 13 9.60 -35.07 3.18
C ILE A 13 9.61 -36.42 3.93
N LYS A 14 9.48 -37.56 3.23
CA LYS A 14 9.48 -38.89 3.86
C LYS A 14 10.76 -39.24 4.62
N PRO A 15 11.97 -39.01 4.08
CA PRO A 15 13.22 -39.14 4.84
C PRO A 15 13.30 -38.19 6.05
N LEU A 16 12.84 -36.94 5.90
CA LEU A 16 12.85 -35.95 6.97
C LEU A 16 11.97 -36.38 8.15
N LEU A 17 10.72 -36.80 7.87
CA LEU A 17 9.82 -37.32 8.90
C LEU A 17 10.36 -38.59 9.57
N LYS A 18 11.01 -39.49 8.82
CA LYS A 18 11.66 -40.67 9.41
C LYS A 18 12.74 -40.27 10.42
N THR A 19 13.45 -39.18 10.15
CA THR A 19 14.49 -38.66 11.04
C THR A 19 13.86 -38.03 12.28
N ILE A 20 12.87 -37.15 12.11
CA ILE A 20 12.15 -36.47 13.20
C ILE A 20 11.41 -37.47 14.11
N LEU A 21 10.78 -38.49 13.53
CA LEU A 21 9.94 -39.47 14.24
C LEU A 21 10.68 -40.78 14.57
N LYS A 22 12.01 -40.82 14.46
CA LYS A 22 12.82 -42.04 14.62
C LYS A 22 12.55 -42.79 15.93
N SER A 23 12.34 -42.06 17.02
CA SER A 23 12.05 -42.62 18.35
C SER A 23 10.57 -42.94 18.58
N ARG A 24 9.69 -42.61 17.64
CA ARG A 24 8.23 -42.77 17.73
C ARG A 24 7.64 -43.51 16.53
N GLN A 25 8.46 -44.23 15.79
CA GLN A 25 8.01 -45.14 14.74
C GLN A 25 7.60 -46.48 15.34
N LYS A 26 6.65 -47.16 14.71
CA LYS A 26 6.20 -48.48 15.12
C LYS A 26 7.33 -49.49 14.92
N ASP A 27 7.83 -50.03 16.01
CA ASP A 27 8.77 -51.15 16.01
C ASP A 27 7.99 -52.44 16.30
N ARG A 28 8.10 -53.43 15.41
CA ARG A 28 7.42 -54.73 15.57
C ARG A 28 8.09 -55.60 16.66
N SER A 29 9.36 -55.34 16.96
CA SER A 29 10.17 -56.04 17.95
C SER A 29 10.00 -55.52 19.37
N ASP A 30 9.53 -54.28 19.54
CA ASP A 30 9.38 -53.65 20.85
C ASP A 30 7.92 -53.72 21.34
N HIS A 31 7.65 -54.64 22.26
CA HIS A 31 6.34 -54.81 22.88
C HIS A 31 5.89 -53.60 23.73
N LYS A 32 6.82 -52.76 24.22
CA LYS A 32 6.50 -51.50 24.93
C LYS A 32 6.10 -50.39 23.96
N ASN A 33 6.52 -50.50 22.70
CA ASN A 33 6.16 -49.61 21.60
C ASN A 33 4.81 -49.96 20.94
N LYS A 34 3.90 -50.71 21.59
CA LYS A 34 2.57 -51.00 21.00
C LYS A 34 1.59 -49.83 21.05
N ASN A 35 1.74 -48.91 22.02
CA ASN A 35 0.80 -47.81 22.28
C ASN A 35 1.43 -46.41 22.26
N GLN A 36 2.75 -46.29 22.02
CA GLN A 36 3.48 -45.01 22.05
C GLN A 36 4.02 -44.56 20.67
N TRP A 37 3.94 -45.40 19.65
CA TRP A 37 4.29 -45.03 18.28
C TRP A 37 3.26 -44.07 17.68
N LEU A 38 3.74 -43.13 16.86
CA LEU A 38 2.92 -42.12 16.17
C LEU A 38 2.82 -42.40 14.67
N VAL A 39 3.72 -43.22 14.13
CA VAL A 39 3.78 -43.55 12.70
C VAL A 39 4.04 -45.04 12.47
N ASN A 40 3.37 -45.62 11.48
CA ASN A 40 3.64 -46.96 10.99
C ASN A 40 3.93 -46.87 9.50
N TRP A 41 5.21 -46.95 9.12
CA TRP A 41 5.63 -46.85 7.72
C TRP A 41 5.14 -48.01 6.83
N ASP A 42 4.65 -49.10 7.42
CA ASP A 42 4.02 -50.20 6.69
C ASP A 42 2.54 -49.92 6.32
N LYS A 43 1.96 -48.86 6.89
CA LYS A 43 0.56 -48.47 6.67
C LYS A 43 0.39 -47.03 6.22
N HIS A 44 1.25 -46.11 6.67
CA HIS A 44 1.23 -44.71 6.27
C HIS A 44 2.29 -44.48 5.19
N TRP A 45 1.93 -43.65 4.22
CA TRP A 45 2.74 -43.30 3.05
C TRP A 45 3.18 -44.52 2.24
N VAL A 46 2.28 -45.51 2.18
CA VAL A 46 2.38 -46.70 1.35
C VAL A 46 1.49 -46.52 0.13
N GLU A 47 2.05 -46.76 -1.05
CA GLU A 47 1.38 -46.54 -2.34
C GLU A 47 0.00 -47.20 -2.41
N HIS A 48 -0.17 -48.40 -1.83
CA HIS A 48 -1.45 -49.09 -1.77
C HIS A 48 -2.55 -48.29 -1.04
N GLN A 49 -2.26 -47.69 0.12
CA GLN A 49 -3.24 -46.91 0.89
C GLN A 49 -3.58 -45.57 0.21
N ILE A 50 -2.57 -44.95 -0.41
CA ILE A 50 -2.75 -43.76 -1.24
C ILE A 50 -3.68 -44.08 -2.42
N ARG A 51 -3.42 -45.17 -3.15
CA ARG A 51 -4.27 -45.64 -4.27
C ARG A 51 -5.69 -46.01 -3.83
N LEU A 52 -5.89 -46.54 -2.62
CA LEU A 52 -7.23 -46.80 -2.09
C LEU A 52 -8.01 -45.50 -1.85
N THR A 53 -7.35 -44.46 -1.34
CA THR A 53 -7.95 -43.13 -1.16
C THR A 53 -8.33 -42.51 -2.50
N VAL A 54 -7.42 -42.56 -3.47
CA VAL A 54 -7.68 -42.13 -4.86
C VAL A 54 -8.85 -42.89 -5.46
N LYS A 55 -8.90 -44.21 -5.32
CA LYS A 55 -10.00 -45.06 -5.82
C LYS A 55 -11.35 -44.66 -5.22
N ARG A 56 -11.40 -44.29 -3.94
CA ARG A 56 -12.63 -43.76 -3.31
C ARG A 56 -13.06 -42.44 -3.95
N TRP A 57 -12.13 -41.55 -4.28
CA TRP A 57 -12.45 -40.29 -4.95
C TRP A 57 -12.91 -40.50 -6.39
N ILE A 58 -12.26 -41.39 -7.15
CA ILE A 58 -12.70 -41.80 -8.48
C ILE A 58 -14.15 -42.33 -8.41
N ASN A 59 -14.41 -43.24 -7.48
CA ASN A 59 -15.75 -43.80 -7.27
C ASN A 59 -16.79 -42.76 -6.81
N ALA A 60 -16.35 -41.66 -6.19
CA ALA A 60 -17.20 -40.56 -5.77
C ALA A 60 -17.41 -39.50 -6.88
N GLY A 61 -16.94 -39.75 -8.11
CA GLY A 61 -17.09 -38.84 -9.24
C GLY A 61 -16.13 -37.65 -9.19
N CYS A 62 -14.94 -37.82 -8.59
CA CYS A 62 -13.91 -36.78 -8.60
C CYS A 62 -13.32 -36.59 -10.00
N ILE A 63 -13.17 -35.33 -10.41
CA ILE A 63 -12.84 -34.92 -11.79
C ILE A 63 -11.38 -34.48 -11.96
N ALA A 64 -10.59 -34.54 -10.88
CA ALA A 64 -9.17 -34.21 -10.89
C ALA A 64 -8.35 -35.27 -11.67
N SER A 65 -7.19 -34.89 -12.18
CA SER A 65 -6.26 -35.86 -12.77
C SER A 65 -5.74 -36.84 -11.71
N LEU A 66 -5.26 -38.00 -12.16
CA LEU A 66 -4.70 -39.02 -11.27
C LEU A 66 -3.53 -38.46 -10.44
N ASP A 67 -2.64 -37.69 -11.05
CA ASP A 67 -1.47 -37.10 -10.38
C ASP A 67 -1.89 -36.10 -9.28
N GLN A 68 -2.96 -35.34 -9.53
CA GLN A 68 -3.56 -34.44 -8.55
C GLN A 68 -4.18 -35.19 -7.36
N MET A 69 -4.93 -36.26 -7.64
CA MET A 69 -5.48 -37.09 -6.59
C MET A 69 -4.37 -37.77 -5.77
N LEU A 70 -3.32 -38.26 -6.43
CA LEU A 70 -2.17 -38.85 -5.75
C LEU A 70 -1.51 -37.82 -4.83
N PHE A 71 -1.18 -36.64 -5.36
CA PHE A 71 -0.58 -35.55 -4.59
C PHE A 71 -1.40 -35.19 -3.34
N THR A 72 -2.70 -34.93 -3.49
CA THR A 72 -3.57 -34.60 -2.34
C THR A 72 -3.64 -35.73 -1.33
N ALA A 73 -3.70 -36.99 -1.77
CA ALA A 73 -3.70 -38.13 -0.87
C ALA A 73 -2.39 -38.23 -0.07
N TYR A 74 -1.24 -37.95 -0.69
CA TYR A 74 0.04 -37.87 0.01
C TYR A 74 0.06 -36.76 1.06
N VAL A 75 -0.50 -35.58 0.75
CA VAL A 75 -0.58 -34.47 1.72
C VAL A 75 -1.49 -34.81 2.90
N LEU A 76 -2.66 -35.41 2.65
CA LEU A 76 -3.59 -35.78 3.72
C LEU A 76 -2.98 -36.78 4.69
N ASP A 77 -2.28 -37.79 4.17
CA ASP A 77 -1.63 -38.80 5.01
C ASP A 77 -0.48 -38.18 5.82
N TYR A 78 0.28 -37.25 5.23
CA TYR A 78 1.28 -36.46 5.95
C TYR A 78 0.70 -35.65 7.10
N VAL A 79 -0.41 -34.94 6.86
CA VAL A 79 -1.08 -34.15 7.90
C VAL A 79 -1.61 -35.03 9.02
N ASP A 80 -2.14 -36.21 8.69
CA ASP A 80 -2.58 -37.19 9.69
C ASP A 80 -1.42 -37.68 10.56
N ILE A 81 -0.24 -37.92 9.95
CA ILE A 81 0.99 -38.24 10.68
C ILE A 81 1.37 -37.11 11.64
N LEU A 82 1.42 -35.86 11.18
CA LEU A 82 1.75 -34.71 12.02
C LEU A 82 0.72 -34.47 13.13
N THR A 83 -0.57 -34.70 12.86
CA THR A 83 -1.63 -34.56 13.85
C THR A 83 -1.44 -35.57 15.00
N ARG A 84 -1.09 -36.82 14.66
CA ARG A 84 -0.74 -37.84 15.66
C ARG A 84 0.56 -37.49 16.37
N ALA A 85 1.53 -36.92 15.66
CA ALA A 85 2.77 -36.43 16.25
C ALA A 85 2.50 -35.36 17.33
N ALA A 86 1.54 -34.46 17.06
CA ALA A 86 1.18 -33.32 17.90
C ALA A 86 0.28 -33.70 19.09
N ILE A 87 -0.75 -34.52 18.89
CA ILE A 87 -1.82 -34.77 19.88
C ILE A 87 -1.77 -36.20 20.46
N GLY A 88 -1.02 -37.12 19.85
CA GLY A 88 -0.94 -38.53 20.24
C GLY A 88 -1.84 -39.48 19.43
N HIS A 89 -1.65 -40.79 19.64
CA HIS A 89 -2.18 -41.88 18.80
C HIS A 89 -3.73 -41.95 18.70
N ASN A 90 -4.47 -41.35 19.65
CA ASN A 90 -5.95 -41.43 19.71
C ASN A 90 -6.68 -40.26 19.01
N SER A 91 -5.98 -39.35 18.34
CA SER A 91 -6.60 -38.24 17.62
C SER A 91 -7.40 -38.72 16.40
N LYS A 92 -8.68 -38.35 16.30
CA LYS A 92 -9.49 -38.58 15.09
C LYS A 92 -8.98 -37.70 13.95
N PRO A 93 -8.97 -38.19 12.69
CA PRO A 93 -8.60 -37.37 11.54
C PRO A 93 -9.54 -36.16 11.42
N ASN A 94 -8.96 -34.98 11.15
CA ASN A 94 -9.72 -33.74 11.08
C ASN A 94 -10.61 -33.74 9.82
N VAL A 95 -11.92 -33.96 10.03
CA VAL A 95 -12.93 -34.08 8.95
C VAL A 95 -12.95 -32.84 8.07
N THR A 96 -12.83 -31.65 8.66
CA THR A 96 -12.81 -30.36 7.96
C THR A 96 -11.62 -30.23 7.01
N MET A 97 -10.45 -30.77 7.37
CA MET A 97 -9.28 -30.78 6.50
C MET A 97 -9.43 -31.77 5.34
N ARG A 98 -9.98 -32.95 5.61
CA ARG A 98 -10.23 -33.96 4.57
C ARG A 98 -11.26 -33.49 3.54
N THR A 99 -12.28 -32.75 3.95
CA THR A 99 -13.30 -32.20 3.04
C THR A 99 -12.80 -30.97 2.28
N SER A 100 -12.02 -30.10 2.91
CA SER A 100 -11.49 -28.88 2.25
C SER A 100 -10.36 -29.15 1.26
N MET A 101 -9.53 -30.16 1.52
CA MET A 101 -8.42 -30.56 0.64
C MET A 101 -8.83 -31.59 -0.41
N SER A 102 -9.91 -32.35 -0.21
CA SER A 102 -10.35 -33.33 -1.21
C SER A 102 -10.58 -32.61 -2.55
N PRO A 103 -10.08 -33.15 -3.68
CA PRO A 103 -10.30 -32.52 -4.96
C PRO A 103 -11.82 -32.46 -5.20
N ARG A 104 -12.36 -31.24 -5.28
CA ARG A 104 -13.81 -31.00 -5.22
C ARG A 104 -14.52 -31.75 -6.35
N ALA A 105 -15.53 -32.54 -6.00
CA ALA A 105 -16.66 -32.72 -6.91
C ALA A 105 -17.37 -31.36 -6.96
N SER A 106 -17.26 -30.64 -8.06
CA SER A 106 -17.94 -29.35 -8.18
C SER A 106 -19.45 -29.54 -7.93
N PRO A 107 -20.12 -28.71 -7.11
CA PRO A 107 -21.58 -28.73 -6.99
C PRO A 107 -22.29 -28.58 -8.36
N TRP A 108 -21.61 -27.94 -9.33
CA TRP A 108 -22.07 -27.78 -10.70
C TRP A 108 -22.01 -29.07 -11.53
N ALA A 109 -21.23 -30.06 -11.11
CA ALA A 109 -21.16 -31.38 -11.75
C ALA A 109 -22.44 -32.20 -11.60
N LYS A 110 -23.30 -31.84 -10.63
CA LYS A 110 -24.62 -32.47 -10.45
C LYS A 110 -25.76 -31.74 -11.18
N HIS A 111 -25.52 -30.53 -11.71
CA HIS A 111 -26.59 -29.67 -12.23
C HIS A 111 -26.50 -29.39 -13.74
N ASN A 112 -25.39 -29.72 -14.41
CA ASN A 112 -25.20 -29.45 -15.83
C ASN A 112 -24.71 -30.70 -16.59
N ASP A 113 -25.64 -31.52 -17.07
CA ASP A 113 -25.36 -32.69 -17.92
C ASP A 113 -24.84 -32.33 -19.33
N LYS A 114 -24.80 -31.03 -19.69
CA LYS A 114 -24.38 -30.54 -21.03
C LYS A 114 -22.93 -30.09 -21.16
N TYR A 115 -22.18 -30.01 -20.06
CA TYR A 115 -20.75 -29.73 -20.13
C TYR A 115 -20.02 -30.97 -19.62
N CYS A 116 -19.38 -31.70 -20.54
CA CYS A 116 -18.46 -32.77 -20.18
C CYS A 116 -17.31 -32.19 -19.35
N ILE A 117 -17.52 -32.20 -18.05
CA ILE A 117 -16.49 -32.14 -17.04
C ILE A 117 -15.58 -33.34 -17.31
N GLY A 118 -14.46 -33.10 -17.99
CA GLY A 118 -13.60 -34.18 -18.49
C GLY A 118 -12.73 -33.85 -19.70
N ALA A 119 -13.00 -32.77 -20.46
CA ALA A 119 -12.23 -32.50 -21.68
C ALA A 119 -10.77 -32.06 -21.45
N ASN A 120 -10.41 -31.52 -20.28
CA ASN A 120 -9.03 -31.14 -19.96
C ASN A 120 -8.74 -31.10 -18.44
N PRO A 121 -8.55 -32.25 -17.77
CA PRO A 121 -8.20 -32.34 -16.35
C PRO A 121 -6.92 -31.57 -16.00
N SER A 122 -6.02 -31.40 -16.97
CA SER A 122 -4.79 -30.60 -16.86
C SER A 122 -5.00 -29.09 -16.74
N LYS A 123 -6.24 -28.58 -16.89
CA LYS A 123 -6.56 -27.16 -16.67
C LYS A 123 -6.93 -26.83 -15.22
N TYR A 124 -7.28 -27.83 -14.42
CA TYR A 124 -7.45 -27.65 -12.98
C TYR A 124 -6.04 -27.68 -12.38
N LEU A 125 -5.58 -26.64 -11.68
CA LEU A 125 -4.31 -26.68 -10.96
C LEU A 125 -4.60 -26.94 -9.48
N ILE A 126 -3.90 -27.91 -8.88
CA ILE A 126 -3.84 -27.99 -7.43
C ILE A 126 -2.74 -27.03 -7.00
N ASN A 127 -3.10 -26.06 -6.16
CA ASN A 127 -2.12 -25.16 -5.56
C ASN A 127 -1.08 -25.98 -4.78
N PRO A 128 0.22 -25.66 -4.91
CA PRO A 128 1.27 -26.13 -4.02
C PRO A 128 0.82 -26.06 -2.55
N VAL A 129 1.11 -27.11 -1.78
CA VAL A 129 0.77 -27.13 -0.35
C VAL A 129 2.00 -26.79 0.48
N HIS A 130 1.80 -25.94 1.47
CA HIS A 130 2.83 -25.55 2.43
C HIS A 130 2.29 -25.79 3.84
N VAL A 131 3.09 -26.39 4.72
CA VAL A 131 2.64 -26.77 6.07
C VAL A 131 3.48 -26.04 7.12
N VAL A 132 2.83 -25.14 7.87
CA VAL A 132 3.51 -24.34 8.91
C VAL A 132 3.31 -25.02 10.26
N SER A 133 4.32 -25.77 10.70
CA SER A 133 4.32 -26.51 11.97
C SER A 133 5.71 -26.50 12.61
N ALA A 134 5.77 -26.64 13.94
CA ALA A 134 7.03 -26.72 14.68
C ALA A 134 7.96 -27.86 14.21
N ALA A 135 7.42 -28.91 13.59
CA ALA A 135 8.22 -30.02 13.07
C ALA A 135 9.02 -29.64 11.81
N LEU A 136 8.52 -28.72 11.00
CA LEU A 136 9.22 -28.22 9.81
C LEU A 136 10.02 -26.94 10.10
N TYR A 137 9.64 -26.23 11.15
CA TYR A 137 10.26 -24.98 11.56
C TYR A 137 10.62 -25.01 13.06
N PRO A 138 11.55 -25.88 13.47
CA PRO A 138 11.95 -25.99 14.89
C PRO A 138 12.64 -24.72 15.40
N ASP A 139 13.38 -24.02 14.53
CA ASP A 139 14.15 -22.83 14.90
C ASP A 139 13.26 -21.58 15.04
N LEU A 140 12.01 -21.68 14.60
CA LEU A 140 11.01 -20.62 14.66
C LEU A 140 10.26 -20.58 16.01
N GLY A 141 10.61 -21.44 16.96
CA GLY A 141 10.04 -21.40 18.32
C GLY A 141 8.52 -21.56 18.38
N LEU A 142 7.93 -22.23 17.38
CA LEU A 142 6.47 -22.38 17.23
C LEU A 142 5.82 -23.20 18.38
N GLU A 143 6.62 -23.91 19.16
CA GLU A 143 6.22 -24.64 20.37
C GLU A 143 6.19 -23.80 21.66
N LYS A 144 6.55 -22.52 21.61
CA LYS A 144 6.52 -21.61 22.77
C LYS A 144 5.27 -20.75 22.79
N CYS A 145 4.92 -20.24 23.97
CA CYS A 145 3.86 -19.26 24.08
C CYS A 145 4.31 -17.96 23.39
N PRO A 146 3.48 -17.36 22.53
CA PRO A 146 3.80 -16.09 21.90
C PRO A 146 4.04 -14.98 22.93
N GLU A 147 3.21 -14.90 23.97
CA GLU A 147 3.28 -13.79 24.95
C GLU A 147 4.63 -13.73 25.68
N ASP A 148 5.25 -12.55 25.64
CA ASP A 148 6.55 -12.27 26.24
C ASP A 148 6.60 -12.66 27.72
N GLY A 149 7.65 -13.37 28.10
CA GLY A 149 7.87 -13.82 29.48
C GLY A 149 7.00 -14.99 29.94
N CYS A 150 6.13 -15.54 29.08
CA CYS A 150 5.33 -16.70 29.44
C CYS A 150 6.14 -18.01 29.46
N THR A 151 6.19 -18.67 30.62
CA THR A 151 6.89 -19.96 30.82
C THR A 151 5.96 -21.18 30.80
N GLU A 152 4.66 -20.98 30.53
CA GLU A 152 3.68 -22.07 30.54
C GLU A 152 3.90 -23.06 29.40
N LYS A 153 3.65 -24.33 29.70
CA LYS A 153 3.79 -25.40 28.71
C LYS A 153 2.68 -25.31 27.66
N ILE A 154 3.08 -25.25 26.40
CA ILE A 154 2.16 -25.27 25.27
C ILE A 154 1.69 -26.69 24.95
N ILE A 155 0.39 -26.82 24.67
CA ILE A 155 -0.27 -28.06 24.29
C ILE A 155 -0.66 -27.98 22.79
N PRO A 156 -0.08 -28.81 21.91
CA PRO A 156 -0.50 -28.87 20.52
C PRO A 156 -1.94 -29.38 20.39
N ARG A 157 -2.75 -28.74 19.54
CA ARG A 157 -4.15 -29.10 19.25
C ARG A 157 -4.37 -29.64 17.84
N GLY A 158 -3.34 -29.64 16.98
CA GLY A 158 -3.38 -30.21 15.63
C GLY A 158 -3.63 -29.18 14.53
N PRO A 159 -4.09 -29.60 13.34
CA PRO A 159 -4.38 -28.68 12.25
C PRO A 159 -5.47 -27.67 12.61
N CYS A 160 -5.33 -26.45 12.11
CA CYS A 160 -6.24 -25.36 12.42
C CYS A 160 -7.71 -25.72 12.06
N PRO A 161 -8.67 -25.49 12.97
CA PRO A 161 -10.07 -25.87 12.75
C PRO A 161 -10.75 -25.09 11.62
N THR A 162 -10.21 -23.91 11.25
CA THR A 162 -10.71 -23.12 10.13
C THR A 162 -10.30 -23.69 8.76
N GLY A 163 -9.51 -24.76 8.73
CA GLY A 163 -9.04 -25.38 7.50
C GLY A 163 -7.83 -24.68 6.87
N PRO A 164 -7.40 -25.13 5.68
CA PRO A 164 -6.28 -24.54 4.95
C PRO A 164 -6.60 -23.13 4.45
N ARG A 165 -5.57 -22.31 4.27
CA ARG A 165 -5.67 -20.93 3.77
C ARG A 165 -5.12 -20.83 2.36
N THR A 166 -5.76 -20.01 1.54
CA THR A 166 -5.18 -19.58 0.27
C THR A 166 -4.19 -18.44 0.51
N VAL A 167 -2.99 -18.59 0.00
CA VAL A 167 -1.94 -17.59 -0.05
C VAL A 167 -1.74 -17.17 -1.50
N TYR A 168 -1.89 -15.88 -1.78
CA TYR A 168 -1.72 -15.32 -3.11
C TYR A 168 -0.24 -15.03 -3.36
N GLY A 169 0.30 -15.53 -4.47
CA GLY A 169 1.68 -15.28 -4.89
C GLY A 169 1.74 -14.56 -6.23
N LEU A 170 2.91 -14.01 -6.57
CA LEU A 170 3.14 -13.44 -7.89
C LEU A 170 3.10 -14.51 -8.96
N GLU A 171 3.77 -15.64 -8.74
CA GLU A 171 3.90 -16.73 -9.72
C GLU A 171 2.75 -17.73 -9.65
N TYR A 172 2.28 -18.06 -8.44
CA TYR A 172 1.20 -19.00 -8.20
C TYR A 172 0.61 -18.85 -6.80
N ASN A 173 -0.63 -19.30 -6.63
CA ASN A 173 -1.26 -19.40 -5.32
C ASN A 173 -0.77 -20.65 -4.57
N ILE A 174 -0.69 -20.57 -3.24
CA ILE A 174 -0.26 -21.66 -2.35
C ILE A 174 -1.40 -21.97 -1.39
N THR A 175 -1.61 -23.24 -1.09
CA THR A 175 -2.48 -23.69 -0.01
C THR A 175 -1.65 -23.89 1.25
N VAL A 176 -1.88 -23.10 2.29
CA VAL A 176 -1.18 -23.24 3.56
C VAL A 176 -2.02 -23.97 4.60
N ILE A 177 -1.41 -24.96 5.25
CA ILE A 177 -1.98 -25.65 6.41
C ILE A 177 -1.26 -25.19 7.68
N GLY A 178 -2.01 -24.59 8.59
CA GLY A 178 -1.50 -24.19 9.90
C GLY A 178 -1.86 -25.17 11.00
N PHE A 179 -1.15 -25.06 12.13
CA PHE A 179 -1.39 -25.79 13.36
C PHE A 179 -1.86 -24.86 14.47
N GLU A 180 -2.65 -25.43 15.37
CA GLU A 180 -3.19 -24.81 16.57
C GLU A 180 -2.47 -25.35 17.81
N TYR A 181 -2.24 -24.44 18.75
CA TYR A 181 -1.54 -24.66 20.00
C TYR A 181 -2.30 -23.96 21.13
N GLN A 182 -2.19 -24.44 22.36
CA GLN A 182 -2.87 -23.85 23.50
C GLN A 182 -1.90 -23.58 24.66
N CYS A 183 -1.89 -22.34 25.12
CA CYS A 183 -1.37 -21.92 26.41
C CYS A 183 -2.51 -21.96 27.44
N LYS A 184 -2.21 -22.40 28.67
CA LYS A 184 -3.20 -22.38 29.77
C LYS A 184 -3.64 -20.95 30.13
N THR A 185 -2.71 -20.01 30.12
CA THR A 185 -2.93 -18.62 30.56
C THR A 185 -3.45 -17.74 29.43
N HIS A 186 -2.86 -17.85 28.24
CA HIS A 186 -3.13 -16.94 27.11
C HIS A 186 -4.07 -17.54 26.05
N GLY A 187 -4.56 -18.76 26.30
CA GLY A 187 -5.50 -19.45 25.42
C GLY A 187 -4.84 -20.01 24.16
N THR A 188 -5.65 -20.18 23.13
CA THR A 188 -5.28 -20.88 21.90
C THR A 188 -4.60 -19.94 20.91
N PHE A 189 -3.58 -20.39 20.16
CA PHE A 189 -2.96 -19.66 19.05
C PHE A 189 -2.71 -20.55 17.82
N THR A 190 -2.56 -19.93 16.63
CA THR A 190 -2.41 -20.68 15.37
C THR A 190 -1.31 -20.10 14.50
N THR A 191 -0.60 -20.97 13.76
CA THR A 191 0.54 -20.60 12.88
C THR A 191 0.13 -19.90 11.59
N THR A 192 -1.16 -19.66 11.38
CA THR A 192 -1.69 -18.96 10.21
C THR A 192 -2.63 -17.81 10.57
N SER A 193 -2.68 -17.42 11.86
CA SER A 193 -3.47 -16.29 12.31
C SER A 193 -2.60 -15.05 12.52
N PRO A 194 -2.87 -13.91 11.85
CA PRO A 194 -2.07 -12.68 11.96
C PRO A 194 -1.88 -12.18 13.38
N LYS A 195 -2.94 -12.20 14.20
CA LYS A 195 -2.91 -11.67 15.58
C LYS A 195 -1.94 -12.44 16.49
N LYS A 196 -1.62 -13.68 16.11
CA LYS A 196 -0.87 -14.63 16.93
C LYS A 196 0.53 -14.91 16.39
N LEU A 197 0.72 -14.73 15.07
CA LEU A 197 2.04 -14.81 14.44
C LEU A 197 2.92 -13.59 14.74
N LYS A 198 2.34 -12.37 14.77
CA LYS A 198 3.06 -11.12 15.11
C LYS A 198 3.70 -11.13 16.50
N VAL A 199 3.30 -12.04 17.39
CA VAL A 199 3.80 -12.13 18.76
C VAL A 199 4.96 -13.13 18.87
N VAL A 200 4.90 -14.25 18.13
CA VAL A 200 6.06 -15.18 17.99
C VAL A 200 7.18 -14.54 17.17
N PHE A 201 6.79 -13.63 16.26
CA PHE A 201 7.66 -12.94 15.33
C PHE A 201 7.37 -11.44 15.33
N PRO A 202 7.80 -10.69 16.37
CA PRO A 202 7.64 -9.23 16.41
C PRO A 202 8.23 -8.57 15.17
N ASP A 203 9.39 -9.07 14.72
CA ASP A 203 10.10 -8.65 13.51
C ASP A 203 10.02 -9.67 12.35
N GLY A 204 9.44 -10.87 12.57
CA GLY A 204 9.52 -11.99 11.61
C GLY A 204 8.62 -11.85 10.38
N TRP A 205 8.26 -10.62 10.03
CA TRP A 205 8.06 -10.21 8.64
C TRP A 205 9.34 -10.43 7.81
N GLN A 206 10.49 -10.61 8.48
CA GLN A 206 11.81 -10.90 7.91
C GLN A 206 12.12 -12.40 7.76
N ALA A 207 11.32 -13.32 8.30
CA ALA A 207 11.52 -14.74 8.03
C ALA A 207 10.93 -15.04 6.63
N ASP A 208 11.75 -14.87 5.58
CA ASP A 208 11.39 -15.05 4.15
C ASP A 208 10.70 -16.42 3.82
N GLU A 209 10.61 -17.32 4.79
CA GLU A 209 10.07 -18.68 4.66
C GLU A 209 8.56 -18.80 4.98
N ILE A 210 7.95 -17.87 5.74
CA ILE A 210 6.52 -17.94 6.13
C ILE A 210 5.69 -16.84 5.44
N PRO A 211 4.62 -17.18 4.70
CA PRO A 211 3.75 -16.18 4.07
C PRO A 211 3.10 -15.18 5.04
N HIS A 212 2.80 -13.98 4.55
CA HIS A 212 2.04 -12.99 5.30
C HIS A 212 0.57 -13.42 5.41
N PHE A 213 0.13 -13.80 6.62
CA PHE A 213 -1.26 -14.18 6.86
C PHE A 213 -2.14 -13.01 7.27
N TYR A 214 -3.38 -13.06 6.81
CA TYR A 214 -4.49 -12.17 7.17
C TYR A 214 -5.69 -13.02 7.60
N GLU A 215 -6.78 -12.35 7.95
CA GLU A 215 -7.92 -12.95 8.64
C GLU A 215 -8.48 -14.23 7.98
N ARG A 216 -8.49 -14.31 6.63
CA ARG A 216 -9.00 -15.48 5.88
C ARG A 216 -8.08 -15.98 4.75
N SER A 217 -7.00 -15.28 4.44
CA SER A 217 -6.07 -15.58 3.35
C SER A 217 -4.68 -15.03 3.67
N GLY A 218 -3.69 -15.27 2.82
CA GLY A 218 -2.37 -14.66 2.95
C GLY A 218 -1.78 -14.23 1.62
N CYS A 219 -0.56 -13.70 1.64
CA CYS A 219 0.23 -13.45 0.45
C CYS A 219 1.68 -13.89 0.65
N THR A 220 2.36 -14.25 -0.43
CA THR A 220 3.81 -14.50 -0.39
C THR A 220 4.57 -13.19 -0.17
N HIS A 221 5.83 -13.26 0.27
CA HIS A 221 6.66 -12.08 0.47
C HIS A 221 6.87 -11.30 -0.83
N GLU A 222 7.05 -11.98 -1.96
CA GLU A 222 7.24 -11.34 -3.25
C GLU A 222 5.97 -10.58 -3.66
N PHE A 223 4.79 -11.18 -3.43
CA PHE A 223 3.53 -10.51 -3.74
C PHE A 223 3.28 -9.32 -2.81
N TYR A 224 3.63 -9.44 -1.53
CA TYR A 224 3.57 -8.32 -0.59
C TYR A 224 4.52 -7.18 -0.99
N ARG A 225 5.79 -7.48 -1.30
CA ARG A 225 6.78 -6.51 -1.80
C ARG A 225 6.29 -5.84 -3.08
N PHE A 226 5.74 -6.60 -4.02
CA PHE A 226 5.14 -6.05 -5.23
C PHE A 226 4.02 -5.05 -4.94
N ILE A 227 3.08 -5.38 -4.05
CA ILE A 227 1.98 -4.47 -3.71
C ILE A 227 2.48 -3.19 -3.04
N THR A 228 3.45 -3.29 -2.14
CA THR A 228 4.00 -2.15 -1.42
C THR A 228 4.82 -1.22 -2.32
N GLU A 229 5.52 -1.77 -3.32
CA GLU A 229 6.30 -0.99 -4.30
C GLU A 229 5.43 -0.34 -5.39
N PHE A 230 4.46 -1.06 -5.95
CA PHE A 230 3.70 -0.58 -7.11
C PHE A 230 2.47 0.28 -6.77
N ARG A 231 2.10 0.36 -5.49
CA ARG A 231 0.93 1.08 -4.93
C ARG A 231 -0.41 0.63 -5.50
N THR A 232 -1.46 0.66 -4.68
CA THR A 232 -2.85 0.45 -5.11
C THR A 232 -3.37 1.62 -5.96
N SER A 233 -2.83 1.80 -7.15
CA SER A 233 -3.49 2.52 -8.23
C SER A 233 -4.23 1.49 -9.09
N CYS A 234 -5.34 1.87 -9.72
CA CYS A 234 -6.15 0.99 -10.59
C CYS A 234 -5.33 0.30 -11.70
N SER A 235 -4.08 0.72 -11.96
CA SER A 235 -3.16 0.04 -12.88
C SER A 235 -2.59 -1.28 -12.36
N ILE A 236 -2.62 -1.57 -11.05
CA ILE A 236 -2.24 -2.90 -10.52
C ILE A 236 -3.17 -3.98 -11.10
N GLU A 237 -4.44 -3.69 -11.31
CA GLU A 237 -5.39 -4.63 -11.91
C GLU A 237 -4.99 -5.00 -13.35
N LEU A 238 -4.64 -3.99 -14.17
CA LEU A 238 -4.19 -4.20 -15.55
C LEU A 238 -2.81 -4.88 -15.63
N HIS A 239 -1.93 -4.60 -14.67
CA HIS A 239 -0.59 -5.17 -14.60
C HIS A 239 -0.61 -6.61 -14.09
N LEU A 240 -1.43 -6.92 -13.08
CA LEU A 240 -1.66 -8.28 -12.61
C LEU A 240 -2.37 -9.11 -13.68
N GLN A 241 -3.40 -8.57 -14.34
CA GLN A 241 -4.05 -9.22 -15.50
C GLN A 241 -3.06 -9.50 -16.65
N ARG A 242 -2.18 -8.54 -16.98
CA ARG A 242 -1.11 -8.75 -17.98
C ARG A 242 -0.02 -9.72 -17.53
N MET A 243 0.34 -9.74 -16.26
CA MET A 243 1.30 -10.69 -15.69
C MET A 243 0.74 -12.11 -15.70
N PHE A 244 -0.54 -12.30 -15.35
CA PHE A 244 -1.22 -13.60 -15.48
C PHE A 244 -1.32 -14.02 -16.96
N ALA A 245 -1.50 -13.08 -17.90
CA ALA A 245 -1.43 -13.36 -19.33
C ALA A 245 0.00 -13.73 -19.81
N GLN A 246 1.05 -13.11 -19.27
CA GLN A 246 2.45 -13.49 -19.55
C GLN A 246 2.82 -14.84 -18.93
N GLN A 247 2.27 -15.18 -17.76
CA GLN A 247 2.39 -16.53 -17.18
C GLN A 247 1.76 -17.59 -18.08
N ARG A 248 0.62 -17.28 -18.70
CA ARG A 248 0.02 -18.15 -19.74
C ARG A 248 0.97 -18.33 -20.92
N GLU A 249 1.62 -17.28 -21.41
CA GLU A 249 2.60 -17.40 -22.50
C GLU A 249 3.84 -18.22 -22.10
N TRP A 250 4.37 -18.00 -20.90
CA TRP A 250 5.49 -18.77 -20.34
C TRP A 250 5.15 -20.24 -20.15
N LEU A 251 3.96 -20.57 -19.63
CA LEU A 251 3.53 -21.96 -19.45
C LEU A 251 3.31 -22.65 -20.81
N LEU A 252 2.77 -21.93 -21.80
CA LEU A 252 2.63 -22.43 -23.16
C LEU A 252 3.98 -22.64 -23.84
N GLN A 253 4.94 -21.74 -23.62
CA GLN A 253 6.28 -21.81 -24.18
C GLN A 253 7.12 -22.91 -23.53
N ALA A 254 7.09 -23.03 -22.19
CA ALA A 254 7.73 -24.11 -21.46
C ALA A 254 7.17 -25.48 -21.86
N ASN A 255 5.86 -25.60 -22.11
CA ASN A 255 5.25 -26.83 -22.61
C ASN A 255 5.64 -27.15 -24.07
N ARG A 256 5.80 -26.13 -24.93
CA ARG A 256 6.30 -26.30 -26.31
C ARG A 256 7.77 -26.74 -26.33
N GLU A 257 8.60 -26.12 -25.50
CA GLU A 257 10.03 -26.45 -25.39
C GLU A 257 10.27 -27.80 -24.70
N LYS A 258 9.39 -28.20 -23.76
CA LYS A 258 9.35 -29.57 -23.20
C LYS A 258 8.95 -30.61 -24.24
N ALA A 259 7.97 -30.31 -25.11
CA ALA A 259 7.56 -31.19 -26.20
C ALA A 259 8.64 -31.34 -27.29
N ARG A 260 9.51 -30.34 -27.43
CA ARG A 260 10.67 -30.35 -28.34
C ARG A 260 11.92 -31.03 -27.74
N GLY A 261 11.87 -31.41 -26.46
CA GLY A 261 13.00 -32.04 -25.77
C GLY A 261 14.17 -31.08 -25.45
N THR A 262 14.00 -29.78 -25.66
CA THR A 262 15.05 -28.76 -25.49
C THR A 262 15.21 -28.28 -24.05
N LEU A 263 14.19 -28.40 -23.20
CA LEU A 263 14.26 -28.05 -21.79
C LEU A 263 14.86 -29.19 -20.94
N LYS A 264 16.16 -29.11 -20.65
CA LYS A 264 16.70 -29.69 -19.40
C LYS A 264 16.20 -28.81 -18.25
N THR A 265 15.47 -29.42 -17.33
CA THR A 265 14.79 -28.79 -16.17
C THR A 265 15.59 -27.64 -15.53
N PRO A 266 15.07 -26.39 -15.52
CA PRO A 266 15.43 -25.41 -14.52
C PRO A 266 14.89 -25.86 -13.16
N ALA A 267 15.67 -25.66 -12.10
CA ALA A 267 15.47 -26.23 -10.76
C ALA A 267 14.26 -25.67 -9.95
N SER A 268 13.22 -25.09 -10.57
CA SER A 268 12.17 -24.34 -9.86
C SER A 268 10.74 -24.87 -10.01
N TYR A 269 10.51 -26.09 -10.51
CA TYR A 269 9.19 -26.74 -10.46
C TYR A 269 9.34 -28.19 -10.00
N PRO A 270 8.53 -28.68 -9.03
CA PRO A 270 8.55 -30.08 -8.62
C PRO A 270 8.21 -30.95 -9.83
N SER A 271 9.18 -31.75 -10.27
CA SER A 271 9.16 -32.52 -11.52
C SER A 271 8.16 -33.68 -11.53
N HIS A 272 7.33 -33.80 -10.49
CA HIS A 272 6.49 -34.97 -10.19
C HIS A 272 5.06 -34.87 -10.75
N LEU A 273 4.58 -33.68 -11.14
CA LEU A 273 3.31 -33.55 -11.86
C LEU A 273 3.57 -33.82 -13.35
N LYS A 274 3.61 -35.11 -13.70
CA LYS A 274 3.55 -35.52 -15.11
C LYS A 274 2.21 -35.04 -15.70
N ARG A 275 2.24 -34.71 -16.98
CA ARG A 275 1.01 -34.45 -17.74
C ARG A 275 0.28 -35.78 -17.82
N ALA A 276 -0.97 -35.86 -17.36
CA ALA A 276 -1.79 -37.05 -17.57
C ALA A 276 -1.88 -37.33 -19.07
N THR A 277 -1.23 -38.39 -19.53
CA THR A 277 -1.36 -38.88 -20.90
C THR A 277 -2.74 -39.52 -21.03
N LEU A 278 -3.60 -38.92 -21.84
CA LEU A 278 -4.88 -39.51 -22.26
C LEU A 278 -4.59 -40.81 -22.99
N SER A 279 -4.81 -41.95 -22.34
CA SER A 279 -4.96 -43.22 -23.04
C SER A 279 -6.26 -43.90 -22.64
N ALA A 280 -7.17 -43.96 -23.62
CA ALA A 280 -8.14 -45.03 -23.85
C ALA A 280 -9.21 -45.29 -22.78
N LEU A 281 -9.98 -44.27 -22.38
CA LEU A 281 -11.23 -44.50 -21.63
C LEU A 281 -12.48 -43.75 -22.15
N ASP A 282 -12.46 -43.29 -23.41
CA ASP A 282 -13.59 -42.56 -24.03
C ASP A 282 -14.66 -43.46 -24.68
N ALA A 283 -14.80 -44.73 -24.28
CA ALA A 283 -15.68 -45.67 -24.97
C ALA A 283 -17.10 -45.86 -24.37
N VAL A 284 -17.52 -45.12 -23.33
CA VAL A 284 -18.83 -45.39 -22.72
C VAL A 284 -19.54 -44.13 -22.23
N ILE A 285 -20.15 -43.34 -23.13
CA ILE A 285 -21.37 -42.54 -22.80
C ILE A 285 -22.25 -42.40 -24.07
N PRO A 286 -23.55 -42.79 -24.06
CA PRO A 286 -24.46 -42.63 -25.20
C PRO A 286 -25.07 -41.22 -25.27
N PRO A 287 -25.52 -40.76 -26.45
CA PRO A 287 -26.03 -39.40 -26.64
C PRO A 287 -27.53 -39.31 -26.29
N GLY A 288 -27.88 -38.45 -25.33
CA GLY A 288 -29.26 -38.10 -25.01
C GLY A 288 -29.37 -36.63 -24.66
N GLY A 289 -29.94 -35.84 -25.58
CA GLY A 289 -30.16 -34.40 -25.38
C GLY A 289 -31.44 -34.10 -24.61
N THR A 290 -31.46 -32.95 -23.93
CA THR A 290 -32.68 -32.14 -23.67
C THR A 290 -32.31 -30.66 -23.47
N GLU A 291 -33.32 -29.82 -23.66
CA GLU A 291 -33.30 -28.41 -24.07
C GLU A 291 -32.74 -27.39 -23.06
N GLU A 292 -32.23 -26.28 -23.60
CA GLU A 292 -31.71 -25.12 -22.88
C GLU A 292 -32.84 -24.29 -22.25
N LYS A 293 -32.71 -23.96 -20.95
CA LYS A 293 -33.40 -22.81 -20.37
C LYS A 293 -32.39 -21.79 -19.86
N ASN A 294 -32.41 -20.64 -20.52
CA ASN A 294 -31.92 -19.31 -20.14
C ASN A 294 -31.23 -19.21 -18.76
N MET A 295 -29.90 -19.32 -18.76
CA MET A 295 -29.03 -18.64 -17.81
C MET A 295 -28.01 -17.83 -18.59
N THR A 296 -27.76 -16.60 -18.13
CA THR A 296 -26.84 -15.61 -18.69
C THR A 296 -25.51 -16.27 -19.06
N LYS A 297 -25.03 -16.03 -20.28
CA LYS A 297 -23.85 -16.70 -20.84
C LYS A 297 -22.59 -16.03 -20.30
N TRP A 298 -21.98 -16.59 -19.25
CA TRP A 298 -20.70 -16.12 -18.71
C TRP A 298 -19.60 -16.30 -19.76
N SER A 299 -18.70 -15.33 -19.90
CA SER A 299 -17.57 -15.36 -20.83
C SER A 299 -16.55 -16.45 -20.43
N GLU A 300 -15.67 -16.85 -21.36
CA GLU A 300 -14.63 -17.85 -21.09
C GLU A 300 -13.64 -17.35 -20.01
N GLU A 301 -13.42 -16.03 -19.94
CA GLU A 301 -12.58 -15.34 -18.95
C GLU A 301 -13.19 -15.39 -17.53
N GLU A 302 -14.51 -15.22 -17.40
CA GLU A 302 -15.20 -15.30 -16.10
C GLU A 302 -15.17 -16.72 -15.51
N ARG A 303 -15.14 -17.75 -16.36
CA ARG A 303 -15.04 -19.17 -15.96
C ARG A 303 -13.64 -19.57 -15.51
N GLU A 304 -12.60 -18.90 -16.01
CA GLU A 304 -11.20 -19.19 -15.68
C GLU A 304 -10.72 -18.45 -14.41
N LEU A 305 -11.30 -17.28 -14.10
CA LEU A 305 -11.11 -16.58 -12.82
C LEU A 305 -11.63 -17.37 -11.60
N GLU A 306 -12.58 -18.28 -11.81
CA GLU A 306 -13.07 -19.19 -10.77
C GLU A 306 -12.06 -20.32 -10.43
N LEU A 307 -11.15 -20.64 -11.36
CA LEU A 307 -10.18 -21.73 -11.25
C LEU A 307 -8.88 -21.32 -10.54
N ASN A 308 -8.44 -20.07 -10.72
CA ASN A 308 -7.32 -19.47 -9.99
C ASN A 308 -7.81 -18.21 -9.30
N ALA A 309 -8.28 -18.35 -8.05
CA ALA A 309 -8.81 -17.22 -7.29
C ALA A 309 -7.79 -16.07 -7.27
N VAL A 310 -8.17 -14.95 -7.87
CA VAL A 310 -7.39 -13.71 -7.83
C VAL A 310 -7.67 -13.05 -6.47
N PRO A 311 -6.66 -12.46 -5.81
CA PRO A 311 -6.91 -11.68 -4.61
C PRO A 311 -7.93 -10.58 -4.90
N SER A 312 -8.93 -10.45 -4.02
CA SER A 312 -9.90 -9.37 -4.16
C SER A 312 -9.21 -8.00 -4.04
N GLU A 313 -9.78 -6.98 -4.68
CA GLU A 313 -9.31 -5.60 -4.55
C GLU A 313 -9.20 -5.19 -3.08
N TRP A 314 -10.19 -5.57 -2.26
CA TRP A 314 -10.19 -5.32 -0.83
C TRP A 314 -9.01 -5.98 -0.10
N PHE A 315 -8.63 -7.20 -0.50
CA PHE A 315 -7.46 -7.87 0.07
C PHE A 315 -6.18 -7.08 -0.25
N ILE A 316 -5.93 -6.79 -1.53
CA ILE A 316 -4.75 -6.02 -1.97
C ILE A 316 -4.70 -4.66 -1.25
N ARG A 317 -5.84 -3.98 -1.17
CA ARG A 317 -5.95 -2.71 -0.47
C ARG A 317 -5.64 -2.83 1.02
N ARG A 318 -6.18 -3.84 1.70
CA ARG A 318 -5.89 -4.09 3.12
C ARG A 318 -4.41 -4.39 3.36
N LEU A 319 -3.74 -5.08 2.43
CA LEU A 319 -2.28 -5.30 2.50
C LEU A 319 -1.53 -3.97 2.49
N TYR A 320 -1.87 -3.11 1.53
CA TYR A 320 -1.26 -1.80 1.39
C TYR A 320 -1.59 -0.88 2.57
N ASP A 321 -2.85 -0.82 3.01
CA ASP A 321 -3.25 -0.02 4.17
C ASP A 321 -2.49 -0.45 5.44
N ASN A 322 -2.31 -1.76 5.68
CA ASN A 322 -1.53 -2.25 6.81
C ASN A 322 -0.06 -1.83 6.72
N PHE A 323 0.56 -1.95 5.54
CA PHE A 323 1.92 -1.47 5.30
C PHE A 323 2.07 0.03 5.63
N ILE A 324 1.11 0.82 5.16
CA ILE A 324 1.10 2.26 5.40
C ILE A 324 1.06 2.56 6.90
N MET A 325 0.12 1.94 7.63
CA MET A 325 -0.12 2.23 9.03
C MET A 325 1.00 1.70 9.92
N ASP A 326 1.50 0.51 9.63
CA ASP A 326 2.53 -0.13 10.45
C ASP A 326 3.89 0.57 10.27
N GLN A 327 4.21 1.12 9.09
CA GLN A 327 5.55 1.65 8.80
C GLN A 327 5.54 2.99 8.06
N ARG A 328 4.95 3.04 6.86
CA ARG A 328 5.20 4.14 5.90
C ARG A 328 4.80 5.51 6.42
N LEU A 329 3.69 5.61 7.16
CA LEU A 329 3.23 6.87 7.73
C LEU A 329 4.28 7.45 8.69
N ARG A 330 4.83 6.60 9.57
CA ARG A 330 5.85 7.02 10.55
C ARG A 330 7.13 7.48 9.87
N GLU A 331 7.62 6.75 8.87
CA GLU A 331 8.81 7.14 8.10
C GLU A 331 8.58 8.47 7.38
N SER A 332 7.42 8.63 6.73
CA SER A 332 7.07 9.86 6.03
C SER A 332 7.05 11.06 6.97
N GLU A 333 6.37 10.93 8.11
CA GLU A 333 6.25 12.02 9.07
C GLU A 333 7.60 12.34 9.71
N GLN A 334 8.33 11.33 10.18
CA GLN A 334 9.65 11.51 10.78
C GLN A 334 10.59 12.22 9.81
N TYR A 335 10.65 11.77 8.56
CA TYR A 335 11.45 12.43 7.53
C TYR A 335 11.01 13.86 7.26
N THR A 336 9.70 14.12 7.13
CA THR A 336 9.17 15.47 6.93
C THR A 336 9.56 16.42 8.06
N ARG A 337 9.63 15.93 9.31
CA ARG A 337 10.07 16.72 10.47
C ARG A 337 11.55 17.11 10.43
N THR A 338 12.38 16.41 9.64
CA THR A 338 13.81 16.73 9.46
C THR A 338 14.08 17.83 8.43
N LEU A 339 13.05 18.27 7.71
CA LEU A 339 13.12 19.27 6.64
C LEU A 339 12.84 20.68 7.18
N THR A 340 13.60 21.66 6.71
CA THR A 340 13.42 23.07 7.09
C THR A 340 13.60 24.00 5.88
N GLY A 341 13.60 25.32 6.10
CA GLY A 341 13.72 26.36 5.08
C GLY A 341 13.45 27.76 5.64
N LYS A 342 13.98 28.78 4.97
CA LYS A 342 13.78 30.19 5.32
C LYS A 342 12.59 30.80 4.58
N VAL A 343 12.23 30.22 3.43
CA VAL A 343 11.15 30.73 2.58
C VAL A 343 10.15 29.62 2.29
N LEU A 344 8.90 29.86 2.68
CA LEU A 344 7.81 28.93 2.43
C LEU A 344 6.81 29.46 1.42
N GLY A 345 6.33 28.58 0.54
CA GLY A 345 5.06 28.73 -0.17
C GLY A 345 3.99 27.87 0.49
N ALA A 346 2.84 28.45 0.83
CA ALA A 346 1.73 27.72 1.42
C ALA A 346 0.43 27.91 0.65
N ASP A 347 -0.31 26.81 0.45
CA ASP A 347 -1.56 26.81 -0.30
C ASP A 347 -2.44 25.61 0.06
N SER A 348 -3.75 25.75 -0.15
CA SER A 348 -4.79 24.76 0.15
C SER A 348 -5.76 24.63 -1.02
N THR A 349 -5.46 23.75 -1.98
CA THR A 349 -6.22 23.66 -3.25
C THR A 349 -6.89 22.31 -3.49
N VAL A 350 -6.34 21.21 -2.97
CA VAL A 350 -6.93 19.89 -3.18
C VAL A 350 -8.19 19.82 -2.35
N LYS A 351 -9.35 20.06 -2.97
CA LYS A 351 -10.69 19.96 -2.39
C LYS A 351 -11.07 18.51 -2.07
N ALA A 352 -10.19 17.78 -1.40
CA ALA A 352 -10.44 16.41 -0.97
C ALA A 352 -11.60 16.37 0.04
N ALA A 353 -11.78 17.41 0.85
CA ALA A 353 -12.95 17.53 1.73
C ALA A 353 -14.26 17.68 0.93
N ASN A 354 -14.22 18.27 -0.27
CA ASN A 354 -15.38 18.29 -1.18
C ASN A 354 -15.77 16.89 -1.72
N LYS A 355 -14.96 15.85 -1.48
CA LYS A 355 -15.32 14.47 -1.76
C LYS A 355 -16.07 13.80 -0.59
N SER A 356 -16.11 14.43 0.58
CA SER A 356 -16.82 13.95 1.77
C SER A 356 -18.26 14.47 1.77
N ASN A 357 -19.18 13.67 1.24
CA ASN A 357 -20.59 14.02 1.15
C ASN A 357 -21.40 13.42 2.30
N LEU A 358 -22.29 14.21 2.91
CA LEU A 358 -23.34 13.71 3.79
C LEU A 358 -24.56 13.36 2.95
N TYR A 359 -25.03 12.12 3.07
CA TYR A 359 -26.23 11.64 2.42
C TYR A 359 -27.38 11.66 3.43
N SER A 360 -28.38 12.49 3.19
CA SER A 360 -29.62 12.50 3.96
C SER A 360 -30.79 12.06 3.08
N MET A 361 -31.65 11.23 3.65
CA MET A 361 -32.84 10.73 2.97
C MET A 361 -34.04 11.51 3.48
N TYR A 362 -34.79 12.12 2.58
CA TYR A 362 -36.04 12.80 2.90
C TYR A 362 -37.17 12.24 2.05
N VAL A 363 -38.39 12.35 2.56
CA VAL A 363 -39.59 11.96 1.84
C VAL A 363 -40.21 13.25 1.34
N ASP A 364 -40.39 13.37 0.02
CA ASP A 364 -41.08 14.53 -0.53
C ASP A 364 -42.58 14.51 -0.19
N GLU A 365 -43.26 15.61 -0.52
CA GLU A 365 -44.69 15.80 -0.26
C GLU A 365 -45.59 14.72 -0.90
N ASN A 366 -45.06 13.99 -1.89
CA ASN A 366 -45.74 12.91 -2.61
C ASN A 366 -45.37 11.51 -2.07
N GLY A 367 -44.66 11.42 -0.93
CA GLY A 367 -44.27 10.15 -0.34
C GLY A 367 -43.05 9.49 -1.01
N LYS A 368 -42.38 10.16 -1.95
CA LYS A 368 -41.22 9.62 -2.66
C LYS A 368 -39.94 9.90 -1.88
N LYS A 369 -39.20 8.82 -1.57
CA LYS A 369 -37.88 8.91 -0.95
C LYS A 369 -36.89 9.52 -1.94
N SER A 370 -36.34 10.67 -1.59
CA SER A 370 -35.30 11.38 -2.31
C SER A 370 -34.05 11.51 -1.45
N MET A 371 -32.89 11.55 -2.10
CA MET A 371 -31.59 11.64 -1.44
C MET A 371 -31.03 13.04 -1.62
N SER A 372 -30.87 13.80 -0.54
CA SER A 372 -30.11 15.04 -0.54
C SER A 372 -28.65 14.75 -0.25
N VAL A 373 -27.78 15.38 -1.04
CA VAL A 373 -26.33 15.32 -0.87
C VAL A 373 -25.87 16.70 -0.41
N THR A 374 -25.42 16.80 0.84
CA THR A 374 -24.89 18.04 1.39
C THR A 374 -23.40 17.88 1.66
N ASN A 375 -22.60 18.79 1.13
CA ASN A 375 -21.20 18.86 1.51
C ASN A 375 -21.03 19.90 2.62
N ILE A 376 -20.71 19.43 3.82
CA ILE A 376 -20.49 20.28 5.01
C ILE A 376 -19.04 20.78 5.10
N TRP A 377 -18.14 20.31 4.24
CA TRP A 377 -16.72 20.62 4.26
C TRP A 377 -16.30 21.42 3.02
N GLY A 378 -15.60 22.53 3.22
CA GLY A 378 -15.13 23.39 2.12
C GLY A 378 -13.61 23.41 1.96
N GLY A 379 -12.90 22.69 2.82
CA GLY A 379 -11.45 22.74 2.92
C GLY A 379 -10.72 21.82 1.96
N GLY A 380 -9.42 21.73 2.18
CA GLY A 380 -8.54 20.97 1.32
C GLY A 380 -7.25 20.56 1.98
N ILE A 381 -6.33 20.02 1.18
CA ILE A 381 -4.99 19.68 1.65
C ILE A 381 -4.16 20.96 1.66
N LEU A 382 -3.83 21.46 2.86
CA LEU A 382 -2.78 22.43 3.07
C LEU A 382 -1.44 21.77 2.75
N THR A 383 -0.61 22.50 2.02
CA THR A 383 0.73 22.09 1.62
C THR A 383 1.65 23.27 1.84
N ILE A 384 2.80 23.01 2.46
CA ILE A 384 3.83 24.00 2.77
C ILE A 384 5.13 23.49 2.17
N VAL A 385 5.69 24.27 1.25
CA VAL A 385 6.85 23.91 0.42
C VAL A 385 7.98 24.90 0.67
N ASN A 386 9.21 24.40 0.83
CA ASN A 386 10.39 25.24 1.04
C ASN A 386 11.06 25.69 -0.28
N GLU A 387 12.12 26.47 -0.14
CA GLU A 387 12.95 26.96 -1.25
C GLU A 387 13.73 25.89 -2.03
N ASP A 388 13.77 24.64 -1.54
CA ASP A 388 14.33 23.47 -2.26
C ASP A 388 13.22 22.61 -2.89
N LYS A 389 11.97 23.12 -2.94
CA LYS A 389 10.76 22.44 -3.45
C LYS A 389 10.30 21.25 -2.62
N GLU A 390 10.87 21.02 -1.45
CA GLU A 390 10.46 19.95 -0.56
C GLU A 390 9.18 20.33 0.17
N LEU A 391 8.28 19.36 0.33
CA LEU A 391 7.10 19.53 1.15
C LEU A 391 7.49 19.31 2.61
N VAL A 392 7.43 20.38 3.41
CA VAL A 392 7.88 20.41 4.81
C VAL A 392 6.74 20.35 5.83
N SER A 393 5.51 20.53 5.36
CA SER A 393 4.29 20.32 6.16
C SER A 393 3.08 20.15 5.25
N TRP A 394 2.12 19.34 5.71
CA TRP A 394 0.82 19.17 5.06
C TRP A 394 -0.25 18.78 6.08
N ARG A 395 -1.48 19.24 5.85
CA ARG A 395 -2.61 18.93 6.73
C ARG A 395 -3.92 18.92 5.95
N TYR A 396 -4.83 18.02 6.32
CA TYR A 396 -6.23 18.09 5.91
C TYR A 396 -6.94 19.17 6.69
N LEU A 397 -7.45 20.17 5.97
CA LEU A 397 -8.23 21.24 6.57
C LEU A 397 -9.73 21.00 6.34
N PRO A 398 -10.55 21.03 7.40
CA PRO A 398 -12.01 21.05 7.29
C PRO A 398 -12.55 22.19 6.42
N SER A 399 -11.93 23.36 6.50
CA SER A 399 -12.29 24.55 5.73
C SER A 399 -11.06 25.18 5.07
N ASN A 400 -11.26 26.26 4.33
CA ASN A 400 -10.15 27.10 3.86
C ASN A 400 -9.96 28.30 4.80
N ALA A 401 -10.28 28.21 6.09
CA ALA A 401 -10.04 29.29 7.04
C ALA A 401 -8.54 29.43 7.33
N VAL A 402 -8.04 30.68 7.33
CA VAL A 402 -6.63 30.96 7.70
C VAL A 402 -6.34 30.54 9.14
N LEU A 403 -7.35 30.52 10.00
CA LEU A 403 -7.25 30.06 11.39
C LEU A 403 -6.75 28.63 11.51
N GLU A 404 -7.24 27.72 10.66
CA GLU A 404 -6.85 26.31 10.65
C GLU A 404 -5.41 26.09 10.17
N MET A 405 -4.83 27.08 9.48
CA MET A 405 -3.45 27.04 8.96
C MET A 405 -2.42 27.51 9.99
N LYS A 406 -2.86 28.13 11.10
CA LYS A 406 -1.99 28.70 12.14
C LYS A 406 -1.13 27.65 12.82
N GLU A 407 -1.75 26.56 13.28
CA GLU A 407 -1.07 25.50 14.02
C GLU A 407 -0.01 24.76 13.17
N PRO A 408 -0.31 24.29 11.95
CA PRO A 408 0.72 23.70 11.07
C PRO A 408 1.94 24.58 10.84
N LEU A 409 1.74 25.91 10.73
CA LEU A 409 2.81 26.87 10.54
C LEU A 409 3.62 27.10 11.82
N LEU A 410 2.98 27.09 12.99
CA LEU A 410 3.66 27.20 14.27
C LEU A 410 4.50 25.95 14.55
N GLU A 411 3.94 24.76 14.34
CA GLU A 411 4.68 23.50 14.47
C GLU A 411 5.91 23.49 13.55
N TYR A 412 5.73 23.91 12.28
CA TYR A 412 6.85 24.06 11.36
C TYR A 412 7.90 25.04 11.88
N ALA A 413 7.49 26.23 12.34
CA ALA A 413 8.41 27.25 12.81
C ALA A 413 9.23 26.79 14.03
N ILE A 414 8.62 25.99 14.92
CA ILE A 414 9.31 25.35 16.05
C ILE A 414 10.35 24.35 15.53
N ARG A 415 9.97 23.44 14.61
CA ARG A 415 10.91 22.47 14.02
C ARG A 415 12.07 23.15 13.31
N ALA A 416 11.77 24.20 12.55
CA ALA A 416 12.77 24.92 11.78
C ALA A 416 13.84 25.53 12.70
N ASP A 417 13.43 26.18 13.78
CA ASP A 417 14.36 26.76 14.76
C ASP A 417 15.20 25.68 15.47
N THR A 418 14.61 24.52 15.79
CA THR A 418 15.32 23.36 16.35
C THR A 418 16.38 22.81 15.37
N LEU A 419 16.14 22.96 14.07
CA LEU A 419 17.07 22.66 12.98
C LEU A 419 18.00 23.83 12.63
N GLU A 420 18.18 24.79 13.55
CA GLU A 420 19.03 25.98 13.41
C GLU A 420 18.63 26.92 12.25
N CYS A 421 17.45 26.72 11.68
CA CYS A 421 16.86 27.64 10.71
C CYS A 421 15.89 28.55 11.45
N LEU A 422 16.37 29.74 11.85
CA LEU A 422 15.66 30.74 12.64
C LEU A 422 14.41 31.33 11.93
N PHE A 423 13.42 30.49 11.63
CA PHE A 423 12.25 30.84 10.86
C PHE A 423 11.36 31.82 11.62
N ARG A 424 11.20 31.68 12.95
CA ARG A 424 10.33 32.60 13.73
C ARG A 424 10.77 34.05 13.66
N THR A 425 12.06 34.31 13.46
CA THR A 425 12.65 35.66 13.42
C THR A 425 13.01 36.11 12.01
N HIS A 426 13.52 35.21 11.17
CA HIS A 426 14.04 35.52 9.84
C HIS A 426 13.23 34.90 8.70
N GLY A 427 12.23 34.09 8.98
CA GLY A 427 11.43 33.39 7.98
C GLY A 427 10.57 34.28 7.10
N GLU A 428 10.17 33.72 5.97
CA GLU A 428 9.26 34.32 5.01
C GLU A 428 8.19 33.31 4.54
N LEU A 429 6.94 33.75 4.40
CA LEU A 429 5.78 32.96 3.99
C LEU A 429 5.06 33.63 2.82
N CYS A 430 4.94 32.95 1.69
CA CYS A 430 4.21 33.36 0.50
C CYS A 430 2.86 32.64 0.39
N VAL A 431 1.78 33.40 0.32
CA VAL A 431 0.40 32.91 0.33
C VAL A 431 -0.51 33.78 -0.54
N ASP A 432 -1.66 33.27 -0.95
CA ASP A 432 -2.67 34.05 -1.69
C ASP A 432 -3.44 35.07 -0.81
N ARG A 433 -3.67 34.79 0.48
CA ARG A 433 -4.41 35.70 1.39
C ARG A 433 -3.49 36.44 2.35
N CYS A 434 -2.42 37.06 1.84
CA CYS A 434 -1.33 37.58 2.68
C CYS A 434 -1.78 38.52 3.81
N CYS A 435 -2.77 39.40 3.57
CA CYS A 435 -3.26 40.35 4.57
C CYS A 435 -4.01 39.65 5.72
N ASP A 436 -4.77 38.58 5.43
CA ASP A 436 -5.44 37.80 6.46
C ASP A 436 -4.45 37.02 7.31
N PHE A 437 -3.44 36.42 6.67
CA PHE A 437 -2.33 35.77 7.35
C PHE A 437 -1.56 36.76 8.23
N ARG A 438 -1.25 37.97 7.74
CA ARG A 438 -0.60 39.01 8.54
C ARG A 438 -1.41 39.33 9.80
N ARG A 439 -2.71 39.57 9.65
CA ARG A 439 -3.59 39.88 10.79
C ARG A 439 -3.59 38.76 11.83
N LEU A 440 -3.69 37.50 11.40
CA LEU A 440 -3.78 36.36 12.31
C LEU A 440 -2.42 35.98 12.94
N LEU A 441 -1.38 35.90 12.12
CA LEU A 441 -0.07 35.41 12.54
C LEU A 441 0.75 36.47 13.28
N ASN A 442 0.45 37.76 13.15
CA ASN A 442 1.13 38.80 13.94
C ASN A 442 1.08 38.55 15.45
N LEU A 443 0.10 37.79 15.94
CA LEU A 443 -0.03 37.40 17.35
C LEU A 443 0.88 36.23 17.78
N THR A 444 1.41 35.44 16.84
CA THR A 444 2.15 34.20 17.15
C THR A 444 3.50 34.07 16.43
N LEU A 445 3.62 34.62 15.23
CA LEU A 445 4.83 34.67 14.40
C LEU A 445 5.06 36.12 13.96
N ARG A 446 5.25 37.03 14.92
CA ARG A 446 5.27 38.49 14.67
C ARG A 446 6.38 38.93 13.72
N LEU A 447 7.50 38.22 13.68
CA LEU A 447 8.71 38.63 12.97
C LEU A 447 8.87 37.98 11.60
N ILE A 448 7.98 37.07 11.19
CA ILE A 448 8.05 36.48 9.85
C ILE A 448 7.59 37.49 8.79
N ARG A 449 8.20 37.44 7.61
CA ARG A 449 7.74 38.21 6.46
C ARG A 449 6.60 37.47 5.79
N ILE A 450 5.42 38.09 5.66
CA ILE A 450 4.31 37.50 4.90
C ILE A 450 4.14 38.25 3.59
N CYS A 451 4.24 37.51 2.48
CA CYS A 451 4.20 38.02 1.12
C CYS A 451 3.02 37.43 0.35
N GLN A 452 2.57 38.18 -0.66
CA GLN A 452 1.54 37.79 -1.60
C GLN A 452 2.15 36.98 -2.73
N ASP A 453 1.45 35.92 -3.16
CA ASP A 453 1.78 35.26 -4.42
C ASP A 453 1.46 36.19 -5.61
N PHE A 454 2.51 36.49 -6.39
CA PHE A 454 2.45 37.31 -7.60
C PHE A 454 1.44 36.79 -8.62
N MET A 455 1.41 35.47 -8.86
CA MET A 455 0.52 34.90 -9.87
C MET A 455 -0.95 35.13 -9.50
N HIS A 456 -1.28 34.91 -8.22
CA HIS A 456 -2.62 35.13 -7.71
C HIS A 456 -3.04 36.61 -7.72
N LEU A 457 -2.13 37.53 -7.35
CA LEU A 457 -2.39 38.98 -7.43
C LEU A 457 -2.76 39.38 -8.86
N LYS A 458 -1.96 38.96 -9.85
CA LYS A 458 -2.23 39.25 -11.27
C LYS A 458 -3.52 38.58 -11.76
N GLN A 459 -3.70 37.30 -11.45
CA GLN A 459 -4.82 36.51 -11.98
C GLN A 459 -6.18 36.99 -11.47
N ARG A 460 -6.26 37.55 -10.26
CA ARG A 460 -7.47 38.20 -9.73
C ARG A 460 -7.98 39.35 -10.61
N ILE A 461 -7.08 40.08 -11.27
CA ILE A 461 -7.43 41.13 -12.25
C ILE A 461 -7.75 40.49 -13.59
N MET A 462 -6.90 39.56 -14.05
CA MET A 462 -7.07 38.96 -15.38
C MET A 462 -8.39 38.18 -15.52
N ILE A 463 -8.93 37.59 -14.44
CA ILE A 463 -10.21 36.87 -14.49
C ILE A 463 -11.40 37.81 -14.72
N THR A 464 -11.34 39.07 -14.28
CA THR A 464 -12.46 40.02 -14.44
C THR A 464 -12.48 40.67 -15.83
N ILE A 465 -11.36 40.65 -16.55
CA ILE A 465 -11.26 41.12 -17.94
C ILE A 465 -12.00 40.15 -18.88
N PRO A 466 -12.80 40.62 -19.86
CA PRO A 466 -13.50 39.77 -20.82
C PRO A 466 -12.59 38.74 -21.50
N LYS A 467 -12.96 37.46 -21.47
CA LYS A 467 -12.14 36.35 -22.01
C LYS A 467 -11.81 36.49 -23.51
N LYS A 468 -12.72 37.09 -24.29
CA LYS A 468 -12.57 37.30 -25.74
C LYS A 468 -11.85 38.61 -26.11
N SER A 469 -11.41 39.41 -25.12
CA SER A 469 -10.73 40.67 -25.40
C SER A 469 -9.36 40.43 -26.04
N PRO A 470 -9.05 41.04 -27.21
CA PRO A 470 -7.74 40.91 -27.84
C PRO A 470 -6.62 41.59 -27.03
N LEU A 471 -6.97 42.50 -26.11
CA LEU A 471 -6.01 43.23 -25.27
C LEU A 471 -5.56 42.43 -24.04
N ARG A 472 -6.19 41.29 -23.75
CA ARG A 472 -5.90 40.47 -22.57
C ARG A 472 -4.42 40.06 -22.47
N PRO A 473 -3.73 39.59 -23.53
CA PRO A 473 -2.32 39.23 -23.44
C PRO A 473 -1.42 40.45 -23.19
N LEU A 474 -1.74 41.60 -23.79
CA LEU A 474 -0.97 42.84 -23.63
C LEU A 474 -1.06 43.35 -22.19
N ILE A 475 -2.26 43.36 -21.61
CA ILE A 475 -2.48 43.76 -20.22
C ILE A 475 -1.75 42.81 -19.25
N ASP A 476 -1.76 41.50 -19.50
CA ASP A 476 -1.03 40.52 -18.68
C ASP A 476 0.49 40.81 -18.67
N GLN A 477 1.04 41.14 -19.84
CA GLN A 477 2.44 41.50 -19.99
C GLN A 477 2.76 42.81 -19.27
N GLU A 478 1.97 43.86 -19.48
CA GLU A 478 2.17 45.16 -18.83
C GLU A 478 2.05 45.09 -17.31
N LEU A 479 1.05 44.37 -16.78
CA LEU A 479 0.92 44.12 -15.34
C LEU A 479 2.14 43.38 -14.79
N THR A 480 2.69 42.43 -15.54
CA THR A 480 3.91 41.74 -15.13
C THR A 480 5.10 42.70 -15.09
N LEU A 481 5.31 43.49 -16.14
CA LEU A 481 6.42 44.46 -16.22
C LEU A 481 6.29 45.59 -15.20
N ALA A 482 5.07 45.94 -14.79
CA ALA A 482 4.79 46.91 -13.75
C ALA A 482 5.24 46.42 -12.37
N LEU A 483 5.12 45.12 -12.10
CA LEU A 483 5.35 44.55 -10.77
C LEU A 483 6.74 43.89 -10.62
N VAL A 484 7.27 43.34 -11.70
CA VAL A 484 8.47 42.52 -11.74
C VAL A 484 9.56 43.24 -12.52
N GLU A 485 10.78 43.21 -11.97
CA GLU A 485 11.98 43.71 -12.63
C GLU A 485 12.61 42.61 -13.49
N GLU A 486 12.85 41.46 -12.87
CA GLU A 486 13.39 40.28 -13.54
C GLU A 486 12.52 39.06 -13.24
N ARG A 487 12.18 38.30 -14.29
CA ARG A 487 11.44 37.05 -14.14
C ARG A 487 12.38 35.92 -13.73
N SER A 488 11.83 34.94 -13.03
CA SER A 488 12.52 33.66 -12.82
C SER A 488 12.88 33.00 -14.15
N ASP A 489 14.04 32.34 -14.19
CA ASP A 489 14.53 31.55 -15.32
C ASP A 489 14.08 30.07 -15.28
N GLY A 490 13.38 29.66 -14.21
CA GLY A 490 12.98 28.27 -13.97
C GLY A 490 14.12 27.32 -13.56
N GLN A 491 15.37 27.78 -13.55
CA GLN A 491 16.58 27.02 -13.21
C GLN A 491 17.11 27.31 -11.80
N GLY A 492 16.39 28.11 -11.02
CA GLY A 492 16.72 28.42 -9.62
C GLY A 492 16.85 29.92 -9.38
N LYS A 493 16.97 30.75 -10.44
CA LYS A 493 16.94 32.20 -10.26
C LYS A 493 15.54 32.65 -9.86
N PRO A 494 15.36 33.35 -8.73
CA PRO A 494 14.07 33.84 -8.29
C PRO A 494 13.60 35.04 -9.11
N THR A 495 12.30 35.32 -9.04
CA THR A 495 11.73 36.56 -9.56
C THR A 495 12.14 37.73 -8.67
N ILE A 496 12.70 38.79 -9.29
CA ILE A 496 13.06 40.04 -8.61
C ILE A 496 11.91 41.04 -8.79
N TYR A 497 11.36 41.50 -7.68
CA TYR A 497 10.26 42.46 -7.66
C TYR A 497 10.80 43.89 -7.64
N ARG A 498 10.12 44.77 -8.37
CA ARG A 498 10.39 46.22 -8.31
C ARG A 498 10.10 46.76 -6.91
N GLN A 499 10.74 47.87 -6.57
CA GLN A 499 10.43 48.61 -5.35
C GLN A 499 8.98 49.11 -5.35
N THR A 500 8.36 49.18 -4.18
CA THR A 500 6.93 49.51 -4.01
C THR A 500 6.51 50.78 -4.75
N GLU A 501 7.31 51.84 -4.69
CA GLU A 501 7.00 53.11 -5.34
C GLU A 501 6.98 52.98 -6.87
N GLU A 502 7.96 52.28 -7.44
CA GLU A 502 7.99 52.02 -8.88
C GLU A 502 6.84 51.09 -9.31
N GLN A 503 6.53 50.07 -8.49
CA GLN A 503 5.39 49.18 -8.72
C GLN A 503 4.09 49.98 -8.81
N LEU A 504 3.83 50.88 -7.85
CA LEU A 504 2.62 51.71 -7.84
C LEU A 504 2.52 52.62 -9.06
N ARG A 505 3.60 53.34 -9.37
CA ARG A 505 3.64 54.26 -10.52
C ARG A 505 3.34 53.53 -11.83
N ARG A 506 3.99 52.38 -12.07
CA ARG A 506 3.79 51.60 -13.29
C ARG A 506 2.43 50.91 -13.31
N TYR A 507 1.98 50.40 -12.17
CA TYR A 507 0.67 49.75 -12.05
C TYR A 507 -0.45 50.75 -12.35
N ASP A 508 -0.42 51.95 -11.76
CA ASP A 508 -1.39 53.02 -12.04
C ASP A 508 -1.33 53.48 -13.51
N ALA A 509 -0.15 53.42 -14.16
CA ALA A 509 -0.02 53.69 -15.59
C ALA A 509 -0.77 52.65 -16.45
N VAL A 510 -0.73 51.36 -16.09
CA VAL A 510 -1.53 50.33 -16.79
C VAL A 510 -3.01 50.69 -16.74
N TRP A 511 -3.54 51.06 -15.57
CA TRP A 511 -4.93 51.51 -15.47
C TRP A 511 -5.22 52.69 -16.40
N ALA A 512 -4.39 53.73 -16.33
CA ALA A 512 -4.56 54.94 -17.14
C ALA A 512 -4.53 54.67 -18.66
N ASN A 513 -3.66 53.76 -19.11
CA ASN A 513 -3.52 53.38 -20.51
C ASN A 513 -4.75 52.69 -21.09
N TYR A 514 -5.56 52.04 -20.26
CA TYR A 514 -6.69 51.23 -20.72
C TYR A 514 -8.06 51.75 -20.26
N LYS A 515 -8.11 52.73 -19.34
CA LYS A 515 -9.36 53.22 -18.72
C LYS A 515 -10.41 53.73 -19.71
N HIS A 516 -9.97 54.21 -20.87
CA HIS A 516 -10.82 54.85 -21.88
C HIS A 516 -11.43 53.84 -22.87
N ILE A 517 -11.05 52.57 -22.81
CA ILE A 517 -11.55 51.54 -23.72
C ILE A 517 -12.90 51.01 -23.20
N PRO A 518 -14.01 51.20 -23.94
CA PRO A 518 -15.33 50.79 -23.48
C PRO A 518 -15.43 49.29 -23.23
N GLY A 519 -16.04 48.89 -22.12
CA GLY A 519 -16.32 47.49 -21.79
C GLY A 519 -15.12 46.65 -21.36
N LEU A 520 -13.90 47.23 -21.33
CA LEU A 520 -12.70 46.53 -20.88
C LEU A 520 -12.63 46.44 -19.35
N TRP A 521 -12.72 47.59 -18.68
CA TRP A 521 -12.80 47.67 -17.22
C TRP A 521 -14.25 47.64 -16.75
N THR A 522 -14.71 46.47 -16.37
CA THR A 522 -15.99 46.30 -15.69
C THR A 522 -15.91 46.81 -14.25
N GLN A 523 -17.06 47.02 -13.61
CA GLN A 523 -17.11 47.37 -12.17
C GLN A 523 -16.34 46.37 -11.31
N ASP A 524 -16.39 45.07 -11.64
CA ASP A 524 -15.64 44.03 -10.94
C ASP A 524 -14.12 44.16 -11.17
N SER A 525 -13.72 44.57 -12.37
CA SER A 525 -12.30 44.80 -12.68
C SER A 525 -11.74 46.02 -11.94
N GLU A 526 -12.51 47.09 -11.83
CA GLU A 526 -12.14 48.27 -11.04
C GLU A 526 -11.97 47.93 -9.55
N ARG A 527 -12.91 47.16 -8.99
CA ARG A 527 -12.81 46.63 -7.62
C ARG A 527 -11.56 45.76 -7.46
N ALA A 528 -11.34 44.80 -8.35
CA ALA A 528 -10.19 43.91 -8.28
C ALA A 528 -8.87 44.69 -8.36
N PHE A 529 -8.78 45.65 -9.29
CA PHE A 529 -7.61 46.50 -9.49
C PHE A 529 -7.30 47.35 -8.24
N THR A 530 -8.32 47.95 -7.63
CA THR A 530 -8.21 48.76 -6.41
C THR A 530 -7.77 47.93 -5.21
N ILE A 531 -8.33 46.73 -5.06
CA ILE A 531 -7.92 45.79 -4.00
C ILE A 531 -6.45 45.40 -4.19
N GLN A 532 -6.04 45.02 -5.40
CA GLN A 532 -4.64 44.65 -5.67
C GLN A 532 -3.69 45.84 -5.49
N ARG A 533 -4.09 47.06 -5.86
CA ARG A 533 -3.33 48.28 -5.57
C ARG A 533 -3.05 48.42 -4.06
N THR A 534 -4.03 48.13 -3.22
CA THR A 534 -3.87 48.17 -1.75
C THR A 534 -2.81 47.17 -1.27
N HIS A 535 -2.71 45.99 -1.89
CA HIS A 535 -1.63 45.05 -1.59
C HIS A 535 -0.25 45.59 -1.97
N ILE A 536 -0.13 46.26 -3.11
CA ILE A 536 1.13 46.90 -3.53
C ILE A 536 1.54 47.98 -2.53
N VAL A 537 0.62 48.89 -2.16
CA VAL A 537 0.87 49.94 -1.14
C VAL A 537 1.38 49.35 0.18
N ARG A 538 0.81 48.22 0.62
CA ARG A 538 1.21 47.50 1.83
C ARG A 538 2.53 46.73 1.70
N GLY A 539 3.22 46.84 0.57
CA GLY A 539 4.45 46.12 0.26
C GLY A 539 4.27 44.61 0.29
N CYS A 540 3.10 44.10 -0.13
CA CYS A 540 2.81 42.66 -0.08
C CYS A 540 3.70 41.82 -1.01
N LEU A 541 4.30 42.40 -2.05
CA LEU A 541 5.26 41.73 -2.94
C LEU A 541 6.72 41.90 -2.48
N GLN A 542 6.97 42.73 -1.47
CA GLN A 542 8.34 43.04 -1.04
C GLN A 542 8.87 41.89 -0.16
N ARG A 543 9.78 41.12 -0.76
CA ARG A 543 10.44 39.94 -0.19
C ARG A 543 11.47 40.34 0.86
N ARG A 544 11.65 39.53 1.90
CA ARG A 544 12.81 39.61 2.80
C ARG A 544 14.02 38.93 2.17
N HIS A 545 13.79 37.80 1.49
CA HIS A 545 14.82 37.03 0.82
C HIS A 545 14.62 37.09 -0.71
N PRO A 546 15.02 38.18 -1.39
CA PRO A 546 14.82 38.34 -2.83
C PRO A 546 15.65 37.34 -3.65
N ASN A 547 16.78 36.88 -3.11
CA ASN A 547 17.69 35.95 -3.78
C ASN A 547 17.34 34.48 -3.53
N ILE A 548 16.31 34.19 -2.74
CA ILE A 548 15.85 32.82 -2.45
C ILE A 548 14.48 32.61 -3.08
N PRO A 549 14.26 31.53 -3.85
CA PRO A 549 12.97 31.27 -4.48
C PRO A 549 11.89 30.93 -3.45
N SER A 550 10.66 31.39 -3.71
CA SER A 550 9.49 31.05 -2.89
C SER A 550 8.75 29.79 -3.33
N HIS A 551 9.02 29.34 -4.56
CA HIS A 551 8.42 28.15 -5.18
C HIS A 551 6.90 27.99 -4.97
N THR A 552 6.13 29.08 -5.09
CA THR A 552 4.66 28.98 -5.16
C THR A 552 4.22 28.06 -6.32
N SER A 553 4.94 28.08 -7.44
CA SER A 553 4.78 27.11 -8.54
C SER A 553 5.22 25.67 -8.19
N GLY A 554 6.17 25.50 -7.26
CA GLY A 554 6.50 24.20 -6.70
C GLY A 554 5.32 23.58 -5.96
N ASN A 555 4.54 24.43 -5.28
CA ASN A 555 3.32 24.01 -4.62
C ASN A 555 2.25 23.52 -5.61
N GLU A 556 2.06 24.20 -6.74
CA GLU A 556 1.17 23.73 -7.80
C GLU A 556 1.58 22.35 -8.36
N ASN A 557 2.89 22.11 -8.51
CA ASN A 557 3.41 20.80 -8.94
C ASN A 557 3.12 19.71 -7.90
N TRP A 558 3.28 20.02 -6.61
CA TRP A 558 2.86 19.14 -5.53
C TRP A 558 1.35 18.88 -5.59
N HIS A 559 0.50 19.90 -5.73
CA HIS A 559 -0.94 19.69 -5.86
C HIS A 559 -1.30 18.84 -7.06
N ARG A 560 -0.64 19.02 -8.21
CA ARG A 560 -0.87 18.19 -9.39
C ARG A 560 -0.53 16.73 -9.09
N ARG A 561 0.62 16.48 -8.44
CA ARG A 561 1.06 15.15 -8.02
C ARG A 561 0.08 14.52 -7.02
N LEU A 562 -0.26 15.22 -5.94
CA LEU A 562 -1.19 14.74 -4.90
C LEU A 562 -2.61 14.54 -5.46
N ASN A 563 -3.08 15.41 -6.35
CA ASN A 563 -4.34 15.21 -7.05
C ASN A 563 -4.32 13.95 -7.92
N ASN A 564 -3.25 13.72 -8.69
CA ASN A 564 -3.14 12.53 -9.54
C ASN A 564 -3.13 11.24 -8.71
N LEU A 565 -2.52 11.24 -7.52
CA LEU A 565 -2.57 10.10 -6.60
C LEU A 565 -4.00 9.79 -6.09
N THR A 566 -4.88 10.77 -6.08
CA THR A 566 -6.23 10.67 -5.45
C THR A 566 -7.39 10.78 -6.43
N ARG A 567 -7.12 10.93 -7.74
CA ARG A 567 -8.13 11.12 -8.81
C ARG A 567 -8.79 9.83 -9.28
N GLY A 568 -8.15 8.68 -9.11
CA GLY A 568 -8.59 7.41 -9.71
C GLY A 568 -9.41 6.47 -8.82
N CYS A 569 -9.48 6.69 -7.50
CA CYS A 569 -9.98 5.67 -6.58
C CYS A 569 -11.08 6.21 -5.65
N ALA A 570 -12.24 5.55 -5.61
CA ALA A 570 -13.13 5.64 -4.46
C ALA A 570 -12.43 4.94 -3.29
N SER A 571 -11.77 5.72 -2.43
CA SER A 571 -11.00 5.20 -1.29
C SER A 571 -11.41 5.90 -0.01
N SER A 572 -11.23 5.21 1.11
CA SER A 572 -11.48 5.77 2.44
C SER A 572 -10.48 6.88 2.69
N LEU A 573 -10.86 7.86 3.51
CA LEU A 573 -9.99 8.96 3.89
C LEU A 573 -8.65 8.46 4.46
N THR A 574 -8.68 7.37 5.22
CA THR A 574 -7.49 6.70 5.77
C THR A 574 -6.52 6.22 4.69
N THR A 575 -7.02 5.53 3.65
CA THR A 575 -6.20 5.10 2.50
C THR A 575 -5.65 6.32 1.75
N VAL A 576 -6.45 7.38 1.59
CA VAL A 576 -5.99 8.62 0.93
C VAL A 576 -4.87 9.30 1.72
N VAL A 577 -4.99 9.43 3.04
CA VAL A 577 -3.93 9.95 3.92
C VAL A 577 -2.66 9.12 3.76
N GLY A 578 -2.79 7.79 3.71
CA GLY A 578 -1.68 6.87 3.47
C GLY A 578 -0.96 7.07 2.14
N LEU A 579 -1.72 7.15 1.05
CA LEU A 579 -1.19 7.40 -0.29
C LEU A 579 -0.47 8.75 -0.39
N LEU A 580 -0.98 9.77 0.30
CA LEU A 580 -0.34 11.08 0.34
C LEU A 580 0.97 11.02 1.12
N ALA A 581 0.99 10.39 2.30
CA ALA A 581 2.21 10.23 3.09
C ALA A 581 3.31 9.51 2.29
N ASP A 582 3.00 8.34 1.70
CA ASP A 582 3.96 7.62 0.85
C ASP A 582 4.40 8.46 -0.37
N GLY A 583 3.45 9.11 -1.05
CA GLY A 583 3.72 9.94 -2.21
C GLY A 583 4.60 11.16 -1.92
N ILE A 584 4.46 11.74 -0.73
CA ILE A 584 5.25 12.85 -0.19
C ILE A 584 6.66 12.39 0.17
N LEU A 585 6.79 11.30 0.93
CA LEU A 585 8.09 10.73 1.30
C LEU A 585 8.93 10.45 0.06
N GLN A 586 8.40 9.68 -0.89
CA GLN A 586 9.09 9.39 -2.13
C GLN A 586 9.39 10.64 -2.93
N GLY A 587 8.48 11.62 -2.93
CA GLY A 587 8.70 12.89 -3.64
C GLY A 587 9.85 13.69 -3.06
N ASN A 588 9.89 13.88 -1.74
CA ASN A 588 10.97 14.61 -1.09
C ASN A 588 12.33 13.89 -1.24
N LEU A 589 12.36 12.56 -1.24
CA LEU A 589 13.60 11.80 -1.48
C LEU A 589 14.13 11.98 -2.91
N HIS A 590 13.27 12.14 -3.91
CA HIS A 590 13.67 12.20 -5.33
C HIS A 590 13.77 13.62 -5.92
N ILE A 591 13.36 14.65 -5.19
CA ILE A 591 13.47 16.03 -5.67
C ILE A 591 14.94 16.43 -5.84
N LYS A 592 15.23 17.18 -6.90
CA LYS A 592 16.53 17.83 -7.07
C LYS A 592 16.62 19.00 -6.09
N ILE A 593 17.56 18.91 -5.16
CA ILE A 593 17.83 19.89 -4.12
C ILE A 593 18.92 20.85 -4.62
N TYR A 594 18.75 22.15 -4.35
CA TYR A 594 19.70 23.21 -4.71
C TYR A 594 20.56 23.65 -3.51
N GLY A 595 20.20 23.20 -2.30
CA GLY A 595 20.96 23.44 -1.07
C GLY A 595 20.65 24.79 -0.44
N HIS A 596 19.48 25.36 -0.75
CA HIS A 596 19.08 26.64 -0.18
C HIS A 596 18.53 26.51 1.23
N SER A 597 17.84 25.40 1.54
CA SER A 597 17.12 25.26 2.80
C SER A 597 17.96 24.70 3.93
N GLN A 598 18.91 23.80 3.62
CA GLN A 598 19.83 23.18 4.57
C GLN A 598 21.19 22.96 3.90
N PRO A 599 22.30 23.12 4.63
CA PRO A 599 23.64 22.86 4.10
C PRO A 599 23.84 21.37 3.86
N SER A 600 24.73 21.02 2.92
CA SER A 600 24.95 19.62 2.48
C SER A 600 25.47 18.70 3.59
N ASP A 601 26.13 19.26 4.60
CA ASP A 601 26.67 18.57 5.77
C ASP A 601 25.67 18.44 6.93
N SER A 602 24.48 19.04 6.83
CA SER A 602 23.42 18.81 7.84
C SER A 602 23.04 17.32 7.90
N MET A 603 22.73 16.84 9.11
CA MET A 603 22.40 15.43 9.36
C MET A 603 21.26 14.94 8.46
N SER A 604 20.20 15.74 8.26
CA SER A 604 19.10 15.42 7.35
C SER A 604 19.56 15.20 5.91
N ARG A 605 20.50 16.01 5.41
CA ARG A 605 21.04 15.91 4.05
C ARG A 605 21.99 14.72 3.90
N GLN A 606 22.84 14.49 4.90
CA GLN A 606 23.71 13.31 4.93
C GLN A 606 22.88 12.01 4.95
N PHE A 607 21.85 11.94 5.80
CA PHE A 607 20.96 10.78 5.86
C PHE A 607 20.22 10.58 4.53
N ARG A 608 19.64 11.64 3.96
CA ARG A 608 19.02 11.60 2.62
C ARG A 608 20.00 11.06 1.57
N ALA A 609 21.25 11.52 1.56
CA ALA A 609 22.26 11.03 0.62
C ALA A 609 22.54 9.53 0.81
N ALA A 610 22.64 9.08 2.07
CA ALA A 610 22.83 7.66 2.41
C ALA A 610 21.68 6.77 1.93
N THR A 611 20.44 7.28 1.85
CA THR A 611 19.30 6.51 1.30
C THR A 611 19.50 6.08 -0.15
N LYS A 612 20.28 6.82 -0.95
CA LYS A 612 20.40 6.63 -2.41
C LYS A 612 19.03 6.54 -3.12
N GLY A 613 18.01 7.24 -2.60
CA GLY A 613 16.64 7.21 -3.12
C GLY A 613 15.77 6.06 -2.58
N CYS A 614 16.32 5.19 -1.75
CA CYS A 614 15.54 4.19 -1.03
C CYS A 614 14.56 4.87 -0.09
N HIS A 615 13.30 4.48 -0.18
CA HIS A 615 12.23 5.06 0.62
C HIS A 615 11.94 4.27 1.90
N HIS A 616 12.52 3.08 2.09
CA HIS A 616 12.42 2.28 3.33
C HIS A 616 13.39 2.80 4.41
N LEU A 617 13.07 3.96 4.98
CA LEU A 617 13.99 4.73 5.83
C LEU A 617 14.39 4.02 7.13
N PHE A 618 13.50 3.24 7.74
CA PHE A 618 13.86 2.48 8.95
C PHE A 618 14.84 1.35 8.64
N LEU A 619 14.71 0.70 7.47
CA LEU A 619 15.67 -0.30 7.02
C LEU A 619 17.04 0.33 6.74
N VAL A 620 17.05 1.50 6.08
CA VAL A 620 18.28 2.26 5.85
C VAL A 620 18.93 2.62 7.18
N GLU A 621 18.18 3.15 8.13
CA GLU A 621 18.69 3.48 9.46
C GLU A 621 19.28 2.26 10.15
N SER A 622 18.58 1.12 10.19
CA SER A 622 19.09 -0.12 10.79
C SER A 622 20.41 -0.56 10.15
N THR A 623 20.48 -0.50 8.81
CA THR A 623 21.69 -0.86 8.05
C THR A 623 22.86 0.08 8.38
N LEU A 624 22.58 1.38 8.52
CA LEU A 624 23.58 2.37 8.89
C LEU A 624 24.07 2.17 10.33
N ARG A 625 23.17 1.87 11.28
CA ARG A 625 23.54 1.56 12.67
C ARG A 625 24.41 0.31 12.75
N GLU A 626 24.08 -0.75 12.02
CA GLU A 626 24.91 -1.96 11.92
C GLU A 626 26.29 -1.67 11.30
N THR A 627 26.32 -0.87 10.24
CA THR A 627 27.58 -0.46 9.60
C THR A 627 28.46 0.32 10.55
N GLU A 628 27.90 1.24 11.34
CA GLU A 628 28.63 2.00 12.37
C GLU A 628 29.22 1.06 13.44
N LEU A 629 28.44 0.07 13.89
CA LEU A 629 28.92 -0.91 14.87
C LEU A 629 30.07 -1.78 14.32
N LEU A 630 30.01 -2.15 13.04
CA LEU A 630 31.02 -3.02 12.41
C LEU A 630 32.30 -2.29 12.04
N THR A 631 32.20 -1.03 11.64
CA THR A 631 33.34 -0.23 11.12
C THR A 631 33.95 0.69 12.16
N GLY A 632 33.18 1.09 13.19
CA GLY A 632 33.54 2.16 14.11
C GLY A 632 33.43 3.56 13.50
N GLU A 633 33.01 3.70 12.25
CA GLU A 633 32.83 4.98 11.57
C GLU A 633 31.42 5.51 11.77
N THR A 634 31.30 6.75 12.27
CA THR A 634 30.00 7.41 12.48
C THR A 634 29.20 7.49 11.19
N GLN A 635 27.98 6.95 11.21
CA GLN A 635 27.05 6.99 10.09
C GLN A 635 25.99 8.07 10.27
N PRO A 636 25.39 8.60 9.19
CA PRO A 636 24.27 9.53 9.28
C PRO A 636 23.08 8.92 10.05
N GLN A 637 22.34 9.76 10.79
CA GLN A 637 21.24 9.34 11.64
C GLN A 637 19.88 9.81 11.12
N PHE A 638 18.88 8.93 11.20
CA PHE A 638 17.49 9.29 10.94
C PHE A 638 16.86 10.02 12.13
N LEU A 639 16.94 11.35 12.12
CA LEU A 639 16.46 12.17 13.24
C LEU A 639 14.95 12.04 13.47
N ASN A 640 14.54 12.07 14.74
CA ASN A 640 13.13 12.14 15.16
C ASN A 640 12.84 13.44 15.91
N ILE A 641 12.66 14.52 15.14
CA ILE A 641 12.51 15.87 15.67
C ILE A 641 11.04 16.17 15.95
N HIS A 642 10.69 16.56 17.17
CA HIS A 642 9.30 16.91 17.55
C HIS A 642 8.25 15.84 17.14
N PRO A 643 8.36 14.60 17.65
CA PRO A 643 7.45 13.50 17.30
C PRO A 643 5.97 13.79 17.57
N GLU A 644 5.66 14.75 18.45
CA GLU A 644 4.32 15.23 18.76
C GLU A 644 3.66 16.05 17.64
N HIS A 645 4.43 16.61 16.70
CA HIS A 645 3.87 17.41 15.61
C HIS A 645 3.13 16.56 14.57
N HIS A 646 2.00 17.05 14.07
CA HIS A 646 1.04 16.25 13.33
C HIS A 646 0.97 16.60 11.84
N PHE A 647 0.80 15.56 11.01
CA PHE A 647 0.55 15.66 9.57
C PHE A 647 -0.76 14.95 9.20
N GLY A 648 -1.28 15.22 8.00
CA GLY A 648 -2.47 14.54 7.51
C GLY A 648 -3.76 14.95 8.23
N LEU A 649 -4.58 13.97 8.64
CA LEU A 649 -5.86 14.23 9.32
C LEU A 649 -5.63 14.40 10.81
N VAL A 650 -5.79 15.62 11.31
CA VAL A 650 -5.67 15.92 12.74
C VAL A 650 -7.06 16.00 13.35
N ALA A 651 -7.30 15.26 14.44
CA ALA A 651 -8.55 15.36 15.17
C ALA A 651 -8.74 16.82 15.64
N PRO A 652 -9.96 17.38 15.59
CA PRO A 652 -10.22 18.67 16.20
C PRO A 652 -9.78 18.59 17.67
N GLN A 653 -8.89 19.48 18.11
CA GLN A 653 -8.62 19.60 19.54
C GLN A 653 -9.96 19.85 20.24
N GLU A 654 -10.29 19.04 21.27
CA GLU A 654 -11.53 19.14 22.06
C GLU A 654 -11.82 20.56 22.58
N LYS A 655 -10.82 21.43 22.57
CA LYS A 655 -10.90 22.83 23.00
C LYS A 655 -11.79 23.74 22.13
N TYR A 656 -12.22 23.32 20.94
CA TYR A 656 -13.06 24.16 20.06
C TYR A 656 -14.56 23.79 20.04
N VAL A 657 -14.99 22.83 20.85
CA VAL A 657 -16.42 22.42 20.91
C VAL A 657 -17.20 23.21 21.98
N ASN A 658 -16.52 23.97 22.84
CA ASN A 658 -17.13 24.77 23.91
C ASN A 658 -16.96 26.30 23.74
N SER A 659 -16.83 26.81 22.51
CA SER A 659 -16.81 28.26 22.25
C SER A 659 -17.95 28.71 21.34
#